data_AF-T1JCV3-F1
#
_entry.id   AF-T1JCV3-F1
#
_cell.length_a   1.000
_cell.length_b   1.000
_cell.length_c   1.000
_cell.angle_alpha   90.00
_cell.angle_beta   90.00
_cell.angle_gamma   90.00
#
_symmetry.space_group_name_H-M   'P 1'
#
loop_
_entity.id
_entity.type
_entity.pdbx_description
1 polymer ?
#
loop_
_entity_poly.entity_id
_entity_poly.type
_entity_poly.pdbx_seq_one_letter_code
_entity_poly.pdbx_strand_id
1 'polypeptide(L)'
;MQQQVHHLQAADYAVFIVTLAVPMFIGVYYACSGGRQKTVQEFLLGNRQMGVLPVSMSLLACFSSAIGMISVPAEIYFFDAGISYSILGMCLAMPVVATCYLPVFYDMKLTSVYELLYISFVLYAPSLTLSQVTGMSLWGSLFAVGLLGTIYTAIGGIKAVMWTDVFQIIIMFVALVAAIIVGTSDVGGLEHVFEKSKEGGRLKLSFNFDFRERYSIWSISFGSYVYWLSLYGMNQTLIQRYLSSPSLIKAQLSVFWNIIGNLSFTFCVFLGGLLVYTKYWDCDPLLKKLINKPDQTVTHAHTWVTYHSIMSNSSSFDFLEPHRLQIVDYIIFVLTLLISLAIGLYYAFTGGKQKTVQEYLVGNRKMGVLPVAMSLLATFLSALGMMALPAEIYMYNAGLIYGSIGMCLAMPVVATCYMPVFYDLQLTSAYEYLELRFNKHLRKFGSLISIIQTLVYISLVLYAPSLAMSQVTGLNLWASVIAVGLLGTVYTTLGGIKAVMWTDVFQIIIVFLALAVSIIKGIVDVGGFSYVFQKGIEGDRLSLSLEPDLRVRYTIWSVSFASFVSWLSFYGIGQMVIQRYVSSPSLKEAKLTILYNVLGNGLFQVIALLGGLVIYAKYWNCDPVKTKMVTASDQLLPLFVIETLHLYPGLTGLFIAGLFCGSLSTISSALNSLAAMALEDFIKAFKRWEKMSSERAATVSKILTLLFGLMCLALVPVFSRGDSIIQTNSYNAHSFSGISFGLFTLGMFVPWANSVGVSIAVIVGLVFSQWISINAQMNEPFTTRSKVSVEGCVLLNQTLNFISVNETSSFLSPKDDSSDIFPLYQVAFGWITTLSALPVLIVGAVVSAVYEPTKLKNLDVRLLSPPVRYLVKRFFTKKEIVHPVQLIDHKPQDDIQYQFLNKKNTTNESTTIF
;
A
#
# COMPACT_ATOMS: atom_id res chain seq x y z
N MET A 1 -6.92 4.02 -44.30
CA MET A 1 -5.88 3.09 -44.80
C MET A 1 -6.19 1.70 -44.27
N GLN A 2 -5.86 0.63 -45.00
CA GLN A 2 -6.11 -0.75 -44.55
C GLN A 2 -5.08 -1.16 -43.49
N GLN A 3 -5.51 -1.83 -42.42
CA GLN A 3 -4.63 -2.59 -41.52
C GLN A 3 -4.39 -4.00 -42.14
N GLN A 4 -3.15 -4.44 -42.38
CA GLN A 4 -2.77 -5.83 -42.80
C GLN A 4 -2.94 -6.81 -41.63
N VAL A 5 -2.36 -8.02 -41.49
CA VAL A 5 -2.47 -8.79 -40.21
C VAL A 5 -1.13 -9.06 -39.53
N HIS A 6 -1.07 -8.88 -38.19
CA HIS A 6 0.12 -9.19 -37.39
C HIS A 6 -0.17 -10.55 -36.81
N HIS A 7 0.24 -11.54 -37.58
CA HIS A 7 0.47 -12.87 -37.06
C HIS A 7 1.41 -12.78 -35.87
N LEU A 8 1.16 -13.64 -34.89
CA LEU A 8 1.98 -13.78 -33.68
C LEU A 8 3.47 -13.92 -34.02
N GLN A 9 4.30 -13.23 -33.26
CA GLN A 9 5.75 -13.33 -33.34
C GLN A 9 6.23 -14.63 -32.70
N ALA A 10 7.46 -15.05 -33.02
CA ALA A 10 8.05 -16.26 -32.45
C ALA A 10 8.12 -16.23 -30.89
N ALA A 11 8.24 -15.03 -30.30
CA ALA A 11 8.17 -14.83 -28.86
C ALA A 11 6.78 -15.16 -28.28
N ASP A 12 5.71 -14.80 -28.97
CA ASP A 12 4.34 -15.07 -28.51
C ASP A 12 4.04 -16.58 -28.55
N TYR A 13 4.50 -17.28 -29.58
CA TYR A 13 4.44 -18.74 -29.64
C TYR A 13 5.26 -19.41 -28.53
N ALA A 14 6.42 -18.85 -28.16
CA ALA A 14 7.23 -19.37 -27.06
C ALA A 14 6.51 -19.20 -25.71
N VAL A 15 5.89 -18.03 -25.46
CA VAL A 15 5.05 -17.81 -24.26
C VAL A 15 3.85 -18.76 -24.27
N PHE A 16 3.17 -18.91 -25.40
CA PHE A 16 2.01 -19.79 -25.54
C PHE A 16 2.36 -21.25 -25.20
N ILE A 17 3.46 -21.78 -25.75
CA ILE A 17 3.94 -23.14 -25.46
C ILE A 17 4.35 -23.30 -23.99
N VAL A 18 5.02 -22.31 -23.38
CA VAL A 18 5.41 -22.36 -21.95
C VAL A 18 4.17 -22.36 -21.04
N THR A 19 3.15 -21.54 -21.34
CA THR A 19 1.91 -21.50 -20.55
C THR A 19 1.09 -22.80 -20.64
N LEU A 20 1.21 -23.55 -21.74
CA LEU A 20 0.64 -24.89 -21.86
C LEU A 20 1.49 -25.99 -21.20
N ALA A 21 2.83 -25.87 -21.21
CA ALA A 21 3.72 -26.86 -20.64
C ALA A 21 3.69 -26.91 -19.10
N VAL A 22 3.52 -25.76 -18.42
CA VAL A 22 3.54 -25.70 -16.94
C VAL A 22 2.40 -26.49 -16.28
N PRO A 23 1.13 -26.43 -16.74
CA PRO A 23 0.06 -27.29 -16.22
C PRO A 23 0.36 -28.79 -16.38
N MET A 24 0.94 -29.19 -17.53
CA MET A 24 1.37 -30.57 -17.76
C MET A 24 2.48 -30.99 -16.78
N PHE A 25 3.46 -30.12 -16.53
CA PHE A 25 4.52 -30.36 -15.55
C PHE A 25 4.00 -30.46 -14.11
N ILE A 26 3.01 -29.63 -13.72
CA ILE A 26 2.36 -29.71 -12.40
C ILE A 26 1.63 -31.06 -12.22
N GLY A 27 0.91 -31.53 -13.24
CA GLY A 27 0.25 -32.84 -13.21
C GLY A 27 1.22 -34.01 -13.02
N VAL A 28 2.32 -34.01 -13.79
CA VAL A 28 3.36 -35.04 -13.69
C VAL A 28 4.12 -34.94 -12.35
N TYR A 29 4.38 -33.74 -11.85
CA TYR A 29 5.02 -33.55 -10.53
C TYR A 29 4.19 -34.17 -9.40
N TYR A 30 2.87 -33.95 -9.37
CA TYR A 30 2.00 -34.53 -8.34
C TYR A 30 1.73 -36.02 -8.50
N ALA A 31 1.98 -36.60 -9.67
CA ALA A 31 1.94 -38.05 -9.89
C ALA A 31 3.22 -38.78 -9.44
N CYS A 32 4.36 -38.11 -9.54
CA CYS A 32 5.68 -38.68 -9.26
C CYS A 32 6.19 -38.38 -7.84
N SER A 33 5.93 -37.19 -7.28
CA SER A 33 6.50 -36.75 -5.99
C SER A 33 5.58 -36.95 -4.78
N GLY A 34 4.26 -36.85 -4.96
CA GLY A 34 3.27 -37.20 -3.94
C GLY A 34 3.05 -38.72 -3.95
N GLY A 35 3.73 -39.43 -3.06
CA GLY A 35 3.96 -40.89 -3.10
C GLY A 35 2.83 -41.77 -3.66
N ARG A 36 2.81 -41.92 -5.00
CA ARG A 36 1.86 -42.67 -5.86
C ARG A 36 0.45 -42.76 -5.28
N GLN A 37 -0.44 -41.88 -5.77
CA GLN A 37 -1.85 -41.72 -5.38
C GLN A 37 -2.60 -43.07 -5.29
N LYS A 38 -2.67 -43.63 -4.09
CA LYS A 38 -3.06 -45.06 -3.88
C LYS A 38 -4.52 -45.25 -3.47
N THR A 39 -5.25 -44.17 -3.18
CA THR A 39 -6.61 -44.24 -2.63
C THR A 39 -7.56 -43.25 -3.30
N VAL A 40 -8.84 -43.61 -3.37
CA VAL A 40 -9.90 -42.78 -3.97
C VAL A 40 -10.07 -41.44 -3.22
N GLN A 41 -9.94 -41.42 -1.90
CA GLN A 41 -10.01 -40.21 -1.09
C GLN A 41 -8.82 -39.26 -1.32
N GLU A 42 -7.65 -39.80 -1.65
CA GLU A 42 -6.48 -39.02 -2.05
C GLU A 42 -6.66 -38.43 -3.45
N PHE A 43 -7.18 -39.22 -4.39
CA PHE A 43 -7.39 -38.81 -5.78
C PHE A 43 -8.53 -37.76 -5.93
N LEU A 44 -9.68 -37.98 -5.28
CA LEU A 44 -10.88 -37.14 -5.44
C LEU A 44 -11.01 -35.99 -4.44
N LEU A 45 -10.40 -36.08 -3.26
CA LEU A 45 -10.49 -35.06 -2.20
C LEU A 45 -9.11 -34.59 -1.67
N GLY A 46 -8.00 -35.07 -2.24
CA GLY A 46 -6.66 -34.67 -1.81
C GLY A 46 -6.37 -35.02 -0.35
N ASN A 47 -6.95 -36.10 0.18
CA ASN A 47 -6.96 -36.46 1.60
C ASN A 47 -7.54 -35.37 2.54
N ARG A 48 -8.40 -34.50 2.00
CA ARG A 48 -8.94 -33.31 2.68
C ARG A 48 -7.82 -32.40 3.21
N GLN A 49 -6.72 -32.29 2.47
CA GLN A 49 -5.56 -31.47 2.86
C GLN A 49 -5.49 -30.15 2.09
N MET A 50 -6.45 -29.88 1.19
CA MET A 50 -6.32 -28.75 0.27
C MET A 50 -6.55 -27.42 0.98
N GLY A 51 -5.65 -26.49 0.70
CA GLY A 51 -5.67 -25.16 1.28
C GLY A 51 -6.83 -24.36 0.74
N VAL A 52 -7.40 -23.50 1.58
CA VAL A 52 -8.49 -22.56 1.24
C VAL A 52 -8.20 -21.79 -0.04
N LEU A 53 -6.93 -21.42 -0.30
CA LEU A 53 -6.58 -20.61 -1.46
C LEU A 53 -6.51 -21.42 -2.76
N PRO A 54 -5.83 -22.59 -2.85
CA PRO A 54 -6.01 -23.52 -3.96
C PRO A 54 -7.48 -23.89 -4.21
N VAL A 55 -8.23 -24.17 -3.15
CA VAL A 55 -9.67 -24.45 -3.23
C VAL A 55 -10.41 -23.23 -3.80
N SER A 56 -10.19 -22.02 -3.29
CA SER A 56 -10.88 -20.80 -3.72
C SER A 56 -10.54 -20.31 -5.12
N MET A 57 -9.27 -20.35 -5.51
CA MET A 57 -8.84 -19.98 -6.85
C MET A 57 -9.34 -21.01 -7.86
N SER A 58 -9.47 -22.27 -7.45
CA SER A 58 -10.09 -23.33 -8.24
C SER A 58 -11.61 -23.24 -8.29
N LEU A 59 -12.28 -22.80 -7.22
CA LEU A 59 -13.70 -22.39 -7.25
C LEU A 59 -13.90 -21.19 -8.19
N LEU A 60 -12.91 -20.28 -8.27
CA LEU A 60 -12.95 -19.10 -9.14
C LEU A 60 -12.77 -19.50 -10.61
N ALA A 61 -11.86 -20.44 -10.87
CA ALA A 61 -11.64 -21.05 -12.18
C ALA A 61 -12.89 -21.73 -12.74
N CYS A 62 -13.74 -22.32 -11.89
CA CYS A 62 -14.95 -23.03 -12.32
C CYS A 62 -15.92 -22.18 -13.14
N PHE A 63 -16.02 -20.88 -12.84
CA PHE A 63 -17.03 -19.99 -13.43
C PHE A 63 -16.44 -18.75 -14.12
N SER A 64 -15.15 -18.48 -13.94
CA SER A 64 -14.41 -17.53 -14.78
C SER A 64 -14.16 -18.17 -16.16
N SER A 65 -15.15 -18.15 -17.04
CA SER A 65 -15.04 -18.75 -18.38
C SER A 65 -14.74 -17.70 -19.46
N ALA A 66 -14.19 -18.14 -20.59
CA ALA A 66 -13.98 -17.27 -21.76
C ALA A 66 -15.29 -16.65 -22.29
N ILE A 67 -16.45 -17.25 -22.02
CA ILE A 67 -17.78 -16.67 -22.31
C ILE A 67 -18.00 -15.44 -21.42
N GLY A 68 -17.74 -15.55 -20.12
CA GLY A 68 -17.80 -14.42 -19.19
C GLY A 68 -16.89 -13.28 -19.62
N MET A 69 -15.67 -13.59 -20.08
CA MET A 69 -14.69 -12.60 -20.54
C MET A 69 -15.08 -11.81 -21.80
N ILE A 70 -16.03 -12.30 -22.60
CA ILE A 70 -16.37 -11.73 -23.92
C ILE A 70 -17.80 -11.17 -23.94
N SER A 71 -18.78 -11.91 -23.42
CA SER A 71 -20.20 -11.55 -23.57
C SER A 71 -20.69 -10.42 -22.67
N VAL A 72 -20.12 -10.25 -21.47
CA VAL A 72 -20.44 -9.08 -20.62
C VAL A 72 -19.90 -7.78 -21.21
N PRO A 73 -18.69 -7.73 -21.80
CA PRO A 73 -18.26 -6.60 -22.61
C PRO A 73 -19.24 -6.24 -23.74
N ALA A 74 -19.72 -7.25 -24.47
CA ALA A 74 -20.66 -7.04 -25.57
C ALA A 74 -22.02 -6.51 -25.10
N GLU A 75 -22.59 -7.02 -24.00
CA GLU A 75 -23.89 -6.52 -23.50
C GLU A 75 -23.80 -5.03 -23.08
N ILE A 76 -22.68 -4.62 -22.46
CA ILE A 76 -22.38 -3.22 -22.13
C ILE A 76 -22.21 -2.36 -23.41
N TYR A 77 -21.71 -2.92 -24.50
CA TYR A 77 -21.61 -2.26 -25.81
C TYR A 77 -22.99 -1.96 -26.42
N PHE A 78 -23.99 -2.84 -26.29
CA PHE A 78 -25.32 -2.65 -26.92
C PHE A 78 -26.34 -1.89 -26.08
N PHE A 79 -26.31 -2.04 -24.76
CA PHE A 79 -27.37 -1.55 -23.88
C PHE A 79 -26.82 -0.55 -22.86
N ASP A 80 -26.52 -0.97 -21.63
CA ASP A 80 -25.90 -0.13 -20.61
C ASP A 80 -25.28 -0.97 -19.47
N ALA A 81 -24.59 -0.28 -18.57
CA ALA A 81 -23.86 -0.79 -17.43
C ALA A 81 -24.73 -1.41 -16.32
N GLY A 82 -26.06 -1.32 -16.38
CA GLY A 82 -26.97 -1.74 -15.30
C GLY A 82 -26.93 -3.25 -14.98
N ILE A 83 -26.41 -4.08 -15.90
CA ILE A 83 -26.10 -5.49 -15.62
C ILE A 83 -25.08 -5.69 -14.48
N SER A 84 -24.25 -4.67 -14.16
CA SER A 84 -23.30 -4.69 -13.04
C SER A 84 -23.96 -4.80 -11.66
N TYR A 85 -25.24 -4.44 -11.52
CA TYR A 85 -26.01 -4.67 -10.29
C TYR A 85 -26.16 -6.15 -9.92
N SER A 86 -25.82 -7.08 -10.82
CA SER A 86 -25.81 -8.51 -10.52
C SER A 86 -24.82 -8.91 -9.42
N ILE A 87 -23.77 -8.10 -9.23
CA ILE A 87 -22.77 -8.23 -8.17
C ILE A 87 -23.40 -8.11 -6.78
N LEU A 88 -24.37 -7.20 -6.59
CA LEU A 88 -25.05 -7.02 -5.29
C LEU A 88 -25.77 -8.31 -4.88
N GLY A 89 -26.41 -8.99 -5.84
CA GLY A 89 -27.00 -10.31 -5.62
C GLY A 89 -25.98 -11.36 -5.17
N MET A 90 -24.80 -11.39 -5.80
CA MET A 90 -23.73 -12.33 -5.43
C MET A 90 -23.26 -12.14 -3.98
N CYS A 91 -22.96 -10.89 -3.61
CA CYS A 91 -22.45 -10.56 -2.29
C CYS A 91 -23.46 -10.83 -1.17
N LEU A 92 -24.76 -10.75 -1.47
CA LEU A 92 -25.83 -11.13 -0.55
C LEU A 92 -26.02 -12.66 -0.44
N ALA A 93 -25.89 -13.39 -1.56
CA ALA A 93 -26.18 -14.83 -1.62
C ALA A 93 -25.10 -15.71 -0.95
N MET A 94 -23.83 -15.34 -1.14
CA MET A 94 -22.69 -16.15 -0.73
C MET A 94 -22.54 -16.33 0.79
N PRO A 95 -22.81 -15.33 1.65
CA PRO A 95 -22.94 -15.53 3.09
C PRO A 95 -23.99 -16.58 3.46
N VAL A 96 -25.16 -16.55 2.81
CA VAL A 96 -26.26 -17.50 3.08
C VAL A 96 -25.91 -18.92 2.64
N VAL A 97 -25.21 -19.08 1.51
CA VAL A 97 -24.61 -20.37 1.13
C VAL A 97 -23.67 -20.89 2.22
N ALA A 98 -22.70 -20.06 2.62
CA ALA A 98 -21.65 -20.50 3.53
C ALA A 98 -22.18 -20.80 4.94
N THR A 99 -23.22 -20.10 5.41
CA THR A 99 -23.76 -20.29 6.77
C THR A 99 -24.95 -21.25 6.84
N CYS A 100 -25.78 -21.38 5.80
CA CYS A 100 -26.98 -22.22 5.84
C CYS A 100 -26.88 -23.51 5.02
N TYR A 101 -26.28 -23.48 3.82
CA TYR A 101 -26.21 -24.65 2.92
C TYR A 101 -24.98 -25.51 3.18
N LEU A 102 -23.81 -24.86 3.29
CA LEU A 102 -22.52 -25.55 3.34
C LEU A 102 -22.29 -26.43 4.59
N PRO A 103 -22.79 -26.09 5.81
CA PRO A 103 -22.71 -27.00 6.95
C PRO A 103 -23.39 -28.35 6.68
N VAL A 104 -24.60 -28.32 6.10
CA VAL A 104 -25.43 -29.51 5.85
C VAL A 104 -24.70 -30.49 4.92
N PHE A 105 -24.08 -30.00 3.83
CA PHE A 105 -23.33 -30.85 2.90
C PHE A 105 -21.98 -31.32 3.44
N TYR A 106 -21.28 -30.50 4.24
CA TYR A 106 -19.98 -30.89 4.79
C TYR A 106 -20.09 -32.05 5.78
N ASP A 107 -21.18 -32.10 6.54
CA ASP A 107 -21.44 -33.14 7.55
C ASP A 107 -21.99 -34.44 6.93
N MET A 108 -22.80 -34.36 5.87
CA MET A 108 -23.31 -35.54 5.14
C MET A 108 -22.24 -36.26 4.28
N LYS A 109 -21.15 -35.60 3.89
CA LYS A 109 -19.99 -36.16 3.15
C LYS A 109 -20.31 -36.82 1.78
N LEU A 110 -21.49 -36.58 1.20
CA LEU A 110 -21.90 -37.16 -0.08
C LEU A 110 -21.14 -36.50 -1.25
N THR A 111 -20.64 -37.31 -2.18
CA THR A 111 -20.05 -36.84 -3.45
C THR A 111 -20.80 -37.43 -4.63
N SER A 112 -21.54 -36.58 -5.35
CA SER A 112 -22.20 -36.89 -6.63
C SER A 112 -21.34 -36.41 -7.82
N VAL A 113 -21.73 -36.72 -9.06
CA VAL A 113 -21.06 -36.25 -10.30
C VAL A 113 -22.10 -36.08 -11.41
N TYR A 114 -22.33 -34.85 -11.91
CA TYR A 114 -23.30 -34.59 -13.00
C TYR A 114 -22.94 -33.45 -13.99
N GLU A 115 -21.81 -32.74 -13.87
CA GLU A 115 -21.45 -31.65 -14.80
C GLU A 115 -20.68 -32.13 -16.05
N LEU A 116 -21.40 -32.66 -17.04
CA LEU A 116 -20.82 -33.07 -18.33
C LEU A 116 -21.08 -32.05 -19.47
N LEU A 117 -22.24 -31.38 -19.48
CA LEU A 117 -22.67 -30.53 -20.60
C LEU A 117 -21.95 -29.17 -20.69
N TYR A 118 -21.39 -28.67 -19.59
CA TYR A 118 -20.69 -27.36 -19.56
C TYR A 118 -19.30 -27.42 -20.22
N ILE A 119 -18.67 -28.61 -20.25
CA ILE A 119 -17.27 -28.80 -20.69
C ILE A 119 -17.07 -28.42 -22.16
N SER A 120 -18.00 -28.78 -23.04
CA SER A 120 -17.89 -28.48 -24.49
C SER A 120 -17.88 -26.98 -24.78
N PHE A 121 -18.65 -26.19 -24.04
CA PHE A 121 -18.69 -24.73 -24.19
C PHE A 121 -17.42 -24.06 -23.65
N VAL A 122 -16.87 -24.56 -22.54
CA VAL A 122 -15.62 -24.06 -21.95
C VAL A 122 -14.39 -24.37 -22.81
N LEU A 123 -14.39 -25.48 -23.57
CA LEU A 123 -13.30 -25.81 -24.51
C LEU A 123 -13.38 -25.07 -25.85
N TYR A 124 -14.60 -24.81 -26.35
CA TYR A 124 -14.80 -24.19 -27.66
C TYR A 124 -14.31 -22.74 -27.72
N ALA A 125 -14.70 -21.90 -26.76
CA ALA A 125 -14.37 -20.48 -26.73
C ALA A 125 -12.85 -20.18 -26.78
N PRO A 126 -11.98 -20.73 -25.89
CA PRO A 126 -10.54 -20.48 -25.96
C PRO A 126 -9.87 -21.08 -27.20
N SER A 127 -10.37 -22.21 -27.72
CA SER A 127 -9.82 -22.84 -28.94
C SER A 127 -10.16 -22.05 -30.20
N LEU A 128 -11.31 -21.36 -30.22
CA LEU A 128 -11.70 -20.45 -31.29
C LEU A 128 -10.79 -19.22 -31.32
N THR A 129 -10.57 -18.56 -30.17
CA THR A 129 -9.60 -17.47 -30.03
C THR A 129 -8.21 -17.91 -30.48
N LEU A 130 -7.78 -19.12 -30.09
CA LEU A 130 -6.47 -19.65 -30.46
C LEU A 130 -6.30 -19.83 -31.98
N SER A 131 -7.32 -20.39 -32.65
CA SER A 131 -7.31 -20.59 -34.11
C SER A 131 -7.24 -19.26 -34.86
N GLN A 132 -7.97 -18.25 -34.40
CA GLN A 132 -8.01 -16.92 -35.03
C GLN A 132 -6.71 -16.12 -34.87
N VAL A 133 -6.01 -16.26 -33.73
CA VAL A 133 -4.79 -15.50 -33.46
C VAL A 133 -3.53 -16.20 -34.01
N THR A 134 -3.49 -17.54 -34.02
CA THR A 134 -2.34 -18.32 -34.55
C THR A 134 -2.45 -18.64 -36.04
N GLY A 135 -3.65 -18.69 -36.62
CA GLY A 135 -3.88 -19.27 -37.94
C GLY A 135 -3.83 -20.80 -37.98
N MET A 136 -3.67 -21.47 -36.82
CA MET A 136 -3.86 -22.93 -36.73
C MET A 136 -5.31 -23.29 -37.04
N SER A 137 -5.55 -24.48 -37.60
CA SER A 137 -6.90 -24.98 -37.80
C SER A 137 -7.62 -25.16 -36.45
N LEU A 138 -8.90 -24.76 -36.39
CA LEU A 138 -9.71 -24.82 -35.18
C LEU A 138 -9.72 -26.20 -34.52
N TRP A 139 -9.72 -27.25 -35.34
CA TRP A 139 -9.63 -28.64 -34.89
C TRP A 139 -8.28 -28.99 -34.25
N GLY A 140 -7.17 -28.42 -34.74
CA GLY A 140 -5.85 -28.56 -34.11
C GLY A 140 -5.76 -27.81 -32.76
N SER A 141 -6.32 -26.61 -32.69
CA SER A 141 -6.43 -25.84 -31.44
C SER A 141 -7.28 -26.55 -30.38
N LEU A 142 -8.44 -27.11 -30.76
CA LEU A 142 -9.30 -27.91 -29.89
C LEU A 142 -8.58 -29.18 -29.38
N PHE A 143 -7.93 -29.92 -30.28
CA PHE A 143 -7.24 -31.16 -29.93
C PHE A 143 -6.08 -30.92 -28.96
N ALA A 144 -5.27 -29.87 -29.18
CA ALA A 144 -4.16 -29.51 -28.31
C ALA A 144 -4.60 -29.14 -26.89
N VAL A 145 -5.61 -28.27 -26.75
CA VAL A 145 -6.11 -27.80 -25.44
C VAL A 145 -6.80 -28.94 -24.68
N GLY A 146 -7.65 -29.73 -25.34
CA GLY A 146 -8.36 -30.84 -24.72
C GLY A 146 -7.46 -32.00 -24.28
N LEU A 147 -6.48 -32.37 -25.11
CA LEU A 147 -5.52 -33.43 -24.79
C LEU A 147 -4.66 -33.07 -23.58
N LEU A 148 -4.17 -31.82 -23.53
CA LEU A 148 -3.34 -31.35 -22.42
C LEU A 148 -4.11 -31.30 -21.10
N GLY A 149 -5.36 -30.80 -21.14
CA GLY A 149 -6.27 -30.79 -19.99
C GLY A 149 -6.55 -32.18 -19.42
N THR A 150 -6.75 -33.17 -20.30
CA THR A 150 -7.02 -34.55 -19.91
C THR A 150 -5.80 -35.20 -19.24
N ILE A 151 -4.60 -35.00 -19.78
CA ILE A 151 -3.38 -35.67 -19.32
C ILE A 151 -2.97 -35.24 -17.91
N TYR A 152 -2.91 -33.93 -17.60
CA TYR A 152 -2.53 -33.51 -16.24
C TYR A 152 -3.59 -33.88 -15.19
N THR A 153 -4.86 -33.93 -15.59
CA THR A 153 -5.99 -34.27 -14.72
C THR A 153 -6.01 -35.76 -14.38
N ALA A 154 -5.89 -36.64 -15.39
CA ALA A 154 -5.90 -38.09 -15.21
C ALA A 154 -4.70 -38.60 -14.40
N ILE A 155 -3.55 -37.92 -14.50
CA ILE A 155 -2.28 -38.33 -13.89
C ILE A 155 -2.06 -37.67 -12.52
N GLY A 156 -2.49 -36.42 -12.32
CA GLY A 156 -2.20 -35.63 -11.13
C GLY A 156 -3.33 -35.52 -10.09
N GLY A 157 -4.58 -35.90 -10.41
CA GLY A 157 -5.71 -35.90 -9.48
C GLY A 157 -6.12 -34.50 -8.98
N ILE A 158 -7.03 -34.45 -7.99
CA ILE A 158 -7.65 -33.18 -7.55
C ILE A 158 -6.64 -32.17 -6.98
N LYS A 159 -5.51 -32.65 -6.43
CA LYS A 159 -4.40 -31.78 -6.00
C LYS A 159 -3.75 -31.06 -7.18
N ALA A 160 -3.48 -31.76 -8.29
CA ALA A 160 -2.97 -31.13 -9.50
C ALA A 160 -4.00 -30.18 -10.12
N VAL A 161 -5.26 -30.61 -10.27
CA VAL A 161 -6.34 -29.79 -10.84
C VAL A 161 -6.49 -28.45 -10.10
N MET A 162 -6.53 -28.46 -8.77
CA MET A 162 -6.60 -27.19 -8.01
C MET A 162 -5.38 -26.27 -8.22
N TRP A 163 -4.19 -26.83 -8.39
CA TRP A 163 -2.97 -26.02 -8.63
C TRP A 163 -2.83 -25.58 -10.10
N THR A 164 -3.35 -26.34 -11.06
CA THR A 164 -3.43 -25.89 -12.47
C THR A 164 -4.54 -24.85 -12.64
N ASP A 165 -5.67 -24.97 -11.94
CA ASP A 165 -6.72 -23.96 -11.88
C ASP A 165 -6.19 -22.64 -11.29
N VAL A 166 -5.42 -22.68 -10.19
CA VAL A 166 -4.72 -21.51 -9.62
C VAL A 166 -3.83 -20.85 -10.69
N PHE A 167 -3.06 -21.64 -11.43
CA PHE A 167 -2.15 -21.15 -12.46
C PHE A 167 -2.91 -20.54 -13.66
N GLN A 168 -3.95 -21.20 -14.15
CA GLN A 168 -4.77 -20.72 -15.26
C GLN A 168 -5.55 -19.46 -14.90
N ILE A 169 -6.11 -19.35 -13.69
CA ILE A 169 -6.75 -18.13 -13.19
C ILE A 169 -5.76 -16.97 -13.11
N ILE A 170 -4.55 -17.20 -12.58
CA ILE A 170 -3.52 -16.16 -12.50
C ILE A 170 -3.15 -15.67 -13.91
N ILE A 171 -2.95 -16.57 -14.88
CA ILE A 171 -2.67 -16.19 -16.27
C ILE A 171 -3.84 -15.43 -16.90
N MET A 172 -5.07 -15.93 -16.76
CA MET A 172 -6.24 -15.34 -17.41
C MET A 172 -6.58 -13.95 -16.85
N PHE A 173 -6.43 -13.75 -15.54
CA PHE A 173 -6.50 -12.41 -14.93
C PHE A 173 -5.40 -11.48 -15.42
N VAL A 174 -4.14 -11.96 -15.49
CA VAL A 174 -3.02 -11.17 -16.01
C VAL A 174 -3.25 -10.79 -17.48
N ALA A 175 -3.76 -11.70 -18.30
CA ALA A 175 -4.06 -11.46 -19.71
C ALA A 175 -5.22 -10.47 -19.91
N LEU A 176 -6.31 -10.60 -19.15
CA LEU A 176 -7.47 -9.73 -19.29
C LEU A 176 -7.20 -8.31 -18.76
N VAL A 177 -6.43 -8.18 -17.67
CA VAL A 177 -5.91 -6.89 -17.19
C VAL A 177 -4.95 -6.27 -18.22
N ALA A 178 -4.09 -7.06 -18.87
CA ALA A 178 -3.21 -6.56 -19.93
C ALA A 178 -4.01 -6.06 -21.15
N ALA A 179 -5.02 -6.81 -21.60
CA ALA A 179 -5.89 -6.42 -22.71
C ALA A 179 -6.69 -5.13 -22.42
N ILE A 180 -7.14 -4.94 -21.17
CA ILE A 180 -7.81 -3.70 -20.76
C ILE A 180 -6.82 -2.54 -20.72
N ILE A 181 -5.66 -2.68 -20.08
CA ILE A 181 -4.67 -1.58 -19.97
C ILE A 181 -4.20 -1.14 -21.36
N VAL A 182 -3.82 -2.09 -22.23
CA VAL A 182 -3.37 -1.80 -23.60
C VAL A 182 -4.51 -1.22 -24.44
N GLY A 183 -5.67 -1.88 -24.46
CA GLY A 183 -6.81 -1.41 -25.24
C GLY A 183 -7.27 -0.02 -24.79
N THR A 184 -7.25 0.26 -23.48
CA THR A 184 -7.59 1.56 -22.89
C THR A 184 -6.62 2.64 -23.33
N SER A 185 -5.33 2.33 -23.35
CA SER A 185 -4.30 3.23 -23.90
C SER A 185 -4.55 3.55 -25.38
N ASP A 186 -4.97 2.56 -26.19
CA ASP A 186 -5.22 2.77 -27.62
C ASP A 186 -6.35 3.78 -27.91
N VAL A 187 -7.37 3.87 -27.04
CA VAL A 187 -8.54 4.75 -27.26
C VAL A 187 -8.37 6.16 -26.67
N GLY A 188 -7.18 6.54 -26.21
CA GLY A 188 -6.99 7.81 -25.53
C GLY A 188 -7.37 7.79 -24.04
N GLY A 189 -7.51 6.61 -23.43
CA GLY A 189 -7.57 6.44 -21.98
C GLY A 189 -8.92 6.00 -21.43
N LEU A 190 -8.92 5.59 -20.16
CA LEU A 190 -10.12 5.11 -19.47
C LEU A 190 -11.13 6.26 -19.31
N GLU A 191 -10.63 7.48 -19.16
CA GLU A 191 -11.42 8.70 -19.08
C GLU A 191 -12.24 8.92 -20.36
N HIS A 192 -11.59 8.87 -21.54
CA HIS A 192 -12.29 8.91 -22.83
C HIS A 192 -13.28 7.74 -22.96
N VAL A 193 -12.90 6.56 -22.46
CA VAL A 193 -13.77 5.38 -22.41
C VAL A 193 -15.06 5.62 -21.62
N PHE A 194 -14.98 6.20 -20.42
CA PHE A 194 -16.16 6.52 -19.63
C PHE A 194 -16.92 7.74 -20.18
N GLU A 195 -16.23 8.74 -20.74
CA GLU A 195 -16.82 9.92 -21.37
C GLU A 195 -17.70 9.53 -22.55
N LYS A 196 -17.18 8.77 -23.52
CA LYS A 196 -17.93 8.29 -24.68
C LYS A 196 -19.01 7.29 -24.28
N SER A 197 -18.75 6.39 -23.32
CA SER A 197 -19.83 5.57 -22.74
C SER A 197 -20.95 6.39 -22.07
N LYS A 198 -20.64 7.55 -21.47
CA LYS A 198 -21.63 8.44 -20.85
C LYS A 198 -22.45 9.21 -21.89
N GLU A 199 -21.78 9.77 -22.90
CA GLU A 199 -22.43 10.42 -24.06
C GLU A 199 -23.33 9.43 -24.81
N GLY A 200 -22.86 8.19 -25.00
CA GLY A 200 -23.61 7.08 -25.59
C GLY A 200 -24.74 6.49 -24.73
N GLY A 201 -24.95 7.03 -23.52
CA GLY A 201 -26.00 6.58 -22.60
C GLY A 201 -25.75 5.22 -21.93
N ARG A 202 -24.58 4.60 -22.11
CA ARG A 202 -24.20 3.29 -21.53
C ARG A 202 -24.04 3.32 -20.00
N LEU A 203 -24.13 4.48 -19.37
CA LEU A 203 -24.03 4.67 -17.91
C LEU A 203 -25.33 5.23 -17.28
N LYS A 204 -26.46 5.14 -17.99
CA LYS A 204 -27.78 5.59 -17.49
C LYS A 204 -28.43 4.53 -16.59
N LEU A 205 -27.90 4.42 -15.37
CA LEU A 205 -28.35 3.46 -14.36
C LEU A 205 -29.69 3.87 -13.72
N SER A 206 -30.67 2.97 -13.67
CA SER A 206 -31.97 3.25 -13.03
C SER A 206 -32.09 2.71 -11.60
N PHE A 207 -32.66 3.56 -10.74
CA PHE A 207 -32.97 3.27 -9.34
C PHE A 207 -34.48 3.25 -9.06
N ASN A 208 -35.31 3.44 -10.10
CA ASN A 208 -36.76 3.43 -9.97
C ASN A 208 -37.26 2.10 -9.39
N PHE A 209 -38.29 2.15 -8.55
CA PHE A 209 -38.96 0.96 -8.04
C PHE A 209 -39.98 0.42 -9.08
N ASP A 210 -39.51 0.21 -10.32
CA ASP A 210 -40.25 -0.43 -11.41
C ASP A 210 -39.47 -1.66 -11.90
N PHE A 211 -40.18 -2.78 -12.02
CA PHE A 211 -39.66 -4.06 -12.51
C PHE A 211 -39.82 -4.21 -14.04
N ARG A 212 -40.44 -3.25 -14.72
CA ARG A 212 -40.57 -3.21 -16.19
C ARG A 212 -39.36 -2.61 -16.90
N GLU A 213 -38.49 -1.90 -16.16
CA GLU A 213 -37.22 -1.40 -16.67
C GLU A 213 -36.18 -2.53 -16.75
N ARG A 214 -35.49 -2.64 -17.90
CA ARG A 214 -34.56 -3.74 -18.20
C ARG A 214 -33.39 -3.85 -17.20
N TYR A 215 -32.88 -2.71 -16.73
CA TYR A 215 -31.86 -2.66 -15.68
C TYR A 215 -32.22 -1.62 -14.61
N SER A 216 -33.12 -1.99 -13.69
CA SER A 216 -33.26 -1.30 -12.41
C SER A 216 -32.48 -2.03 -11.32
N ILE A 217 -31.94 -1.30 -10.35
CA ILE A 217 -31.16 -1.90 -9.25
C ILE A 217 -31.93 -3.01 -8.51
N TRP A 218 -33.26 -2.87 -8.42
CA TRP A 218 -34.16 -3.82 -7.77
C TRP A 218 -34.38 -5.10 -8.59
N SER A 219 -34.64 -5.01 -9.90
CA SER A 219 -34.85 -6.19 -10.74
C SER A 219 -33.58 -7.03 -10.87
N ILE A 220 -32.41 -6.39 -11.03
CA ILE A 220 -31.14 -7.07 -11.25
C ILE A 220 -30.49 -7.58 -9.95
N SER A 221 -30.47 -6.80 -8.87
CA SER A 221 -29.86 -7.26 -7.60
C SER A 221 -30.66 -8.42 -6.99
N PHE A 222 -32.00 -8.38 -7.06
CA PHE A 222 -32.85 -9.46 -6.54
C PHE A 222 -32.77 -10.72 -7.40
N GLY A 223 -32.88 -10.61 -8.73
CA GLY A 223 -32.74 -11.75 -9.65
C GLY A 223 -31.38 -12.44 -9.50
N SER A 224 -30.32 -11.65 -9.33
CA SER A 224 -28.97 -12.17 -9.16
C SER A 224 -28.73 -12.79 -7.78
N TYR A 225 -29.40 -12.29 -6.72
CA TYR A 225 -29.34 -12.90 -5.39
C TYR A 225 -29.82 -14.36 -5.42
N VAL A 226 -30.98 -14.61 -6.03
CA VAL A 226 -31.52 -15.97 -6.17
C VAL A 226 -30.61 -16.85 -7.04
N TYR A 227 -30.02 -16.30 -8.10
CA TYR A 227 -29.10 -17.02 -8.98
C TYR A 227 -27.82 -17.48 -8.26
N TRP A 228 -27.06 -16.57 -7.66
CA TRP A 228 -25.80 -16.91 -6.99
C TRP A 228 -26.01 -17.82 -5.78
N LEU A 229 -27.19 -17.77 -5.14
CA LEU A 229 -27.58 -18.70 -4.07
C LEU A 229 -27.72 -20.14 -4.59
N SER A 230 -28.40 -20.33 -5.72
CA SER A 230 -28.59 -21.66 -6.33
C SER A 230 -27.26 -22.29 -6.78
N LEU A 231 -26.35 -21.46 -7.31
CA LEU A 231 -25.10 -21.90 -7.91
C LEU A 231 -24.06 -22.25 -6.84
N TYR A 232 -23.91 -21.43 -5.79
CA TYR A 232 -22.93 -21.73 -4.72
C TYR A 232 -23.49 -22.65 -3.64
N GLY A 233 -24.82 -22.69 -3.45
CA GLY A 233 -25.48 -23.49 -2.42
C GLY A 233 -25.63 -24.97 -2.73
N MET A 234 -25.70 -25.36 -4.02
CA MET A 234 -26.08 -26.72 -4.43
C MET A 234 -25.20 -27.33 -5.55
N ASN A 235 -24.23 -26.59 -6.11
CA ASN A 235 -23.42 -27.11 -7.22
C ASN A 235 -22.33 -28.09 -6.76
N GLN A 236 -22.32 -29.28 -7.36
CA GLN A 236 -21.46 -30.39 -6.98
C GLN A 236 -19.96 -30.16 -7.24
N THR A 237 -19.60 -29.42 -8.28
CA THR A 237 -18.21 -29.09 -8.66
C THR A 237 -17.57 -28.10 -7.68
N LEU A 238 -18.40 -27.26 -7.06
CA LEU A 238 -18.00 -26.41 -5.94
C LEU A 238 -18.01 -27.18 -4.62
N ILE A 239 -19.01 -28.04 -4.36
CA ILE A 239 -19.08 -28.91 -3.18
C ILE A 239 -17.88 -29.86 -3.08
N GLN A 240 -17.39 -30.45 -4.17
CA GLN A 240 -16.20 -31.30 -4.13
C GLN A 240 -14.94 -30.51 -3.71
N ARG A 241 -14.81 -29.26 -4.15
CA ARG A 241 -13.73 -28.34 -3.75
C ARG A 241 -13.84 -27.97 -2.27
N TYR A 242 -15.06 -27.66 -1.80
CA TYR A 242 -15.34 -27.49 -0.37
C TYR A 242 -14.95 -28.73 0.46
N LEU A 243 -15.37 -29.93 0.07
CA LEU A 243 -15.09 -31.18 0.79
C LEU A 243 -13.62 -31.59 0.76
N SER A 244 -12.85 -31.15 -0.25
CA SER A 244 -11.39 -31.26 -0.32
C SER A 244 -10.66 -30.40 0.73
N SER A 245 -11.37 -29.48 1.39
CA SER A 245 -10.86 -28.76 2.55
C SER A 245 -10.83 -29.65 3.82
N PRO A 246 -9.88 -29.44 4.74
CA PRO A 246 -9.76 -30.20 6.00
C PRO A 246 -10.91 -30.02 7.00
N SER A 247 -11.61 -28.89 6.95
CA SER A 247 -12.69 -28.56 7.89
C SER A 247 -13.79 -27.76 7.20
N LEU A 248 -15.02 -27.81 7.74
CA LEU A 248 -16.17 -27.01 7.29
C LEU A 248 -15.80 -25.52 7.24
N ILE A 249 -15.05 -25.05 8.24
CA ILE A 249 -14.58 -23.67 8.33
C ILE A 249 -13.64 -23.32 7.16
N LYS A 250 -12.82 -24.26 6.67
CA LYS A 250 -11.97 -24.06 5.48
C LYS A 250 -12.78 -24.14 4.18
N ALA A 251 -13.78 -25.00 4.11
CA ALA A 251 -14.77 -25.00 3.03
C ALA A 251 -15.50 -23.65 2.92
N GLN A 252 -16.01 -23.13 4.04
CA GLN A 252 -16.71 -21.84 4.14
C GLN A 252 -15.81 -20.67 3.76
N LEU A 253 -14.59 -20.61 4.31
CA LEU A 253 -13.58 -19.64 3.90
C LEU A 253 -13.30 -19.68 2.39
N SER A 254 -13.45 -20.84 1.73
CA SER A 254 -13.25 -20.97 0.29
C SER A 254 -14.43 -20.42 -0.53
N VAL A 255 -15.68 -20.46 -0.01
CA VAL A 255 -16.82 -19.71 -0.59
C VAL A 255 -16.54 -18.20 -0.51
N PHE A 256 -16.13 -17.72 0.66
CA PHE A 256 -15.95 -16.29 0.89
C PHE A 256 -14.79 -15.68 0.07
N TRP A 257 -13.67 -16.40 -0.04
CA TRP A 257 -12.58 -15.99 -0.92
C TRP A 257 -12.96 -16.01 -2.41
N ASN A 258 -13.92 -16.85 -2.80
CA ASN A 258 -14.40 -16.92 -4.17
C ASN A 258 -15.24 -15.68 -4.56
N ILE A 259 -15.91 -15.03 -3.61
CA ILE A 259 -16.60 -13.73 -3.83
C ILE A 259 -15.59 -12.68 -4.32
N ILE A 260 -14.44 -12.58 -3.64
CA ILE A 260 -13.35 -11.66 -4.01
C ILE A 260 -12.88 -11.96 -5.43
N GLY A 261 -12.74 -13.24 -5.76
CA GLY A 261 -12.43 -13.68 -7.11
C GLY A 261 -13.44 -13.21 -8.16
N ASN A 262 -14.72 -13.54 -8.00
CA ASN A 262 -15.75 -13.19 -8.99
C ASN A 262 -15.95 -11.67 -9.09
N LEU A 263 -15.84 -10.93 -7.98
CA LEU A 263 -15.84 -9.46 -7.97
C LEU A 263 -14.73 -8.89 -8.86
N SER A 264 -13.49 -9.36 -8.65
CA SER A 264 -12.35 -8.92 -9.45
C SER A 264 -12.52 -9.31 -10.92
N PHE A 265 -13.06 -10.50 -11.21
CA PHE A 265 -13.28 -10.97 -12.57
C PHE A 265 -14.32 -10.11 -13.29
N THR A 266 -15.52 -9.96 -12.71
CA THR A 266 -16.61 -9.16 -13.29
C THR A 266 -16.25 -7.69 -13.43
N PHE A 267 -15.44 -7.11 -12.53
CA PHE A 267 -14.98 -5.72 -12.66
C PHE A 267 -14.07 -5.51 -13.89
N CYS A 268 -13.11 -6.39 -14.12
CA CYS A 268 -12.25 -6.29 -15.31
C CYS A 268 -13.09 -6.50 -16.58
N VAL A 269 -13.95 -7.50 -16.56
CA VAL A 269 -14.87 -7.84 -17.66
C VAL A 269 -15.90 -6.71 -17.93
N PHE A 270 -16.27 -5.91 -16.93
CA PHE A 270 -17.07 -4.70 -17.09
C PHE A 270 -16.29 -3.58 -17.79
N LEU A 271 -15.06 -3.30 -17.34
CA LEU A 271 -14.18 -2.31 -17.99
C LEU A 271 -13.88 -2.67 -19.45
N GLY A 272 -13.77 -3.96 -19.78
CA GLY A 272 -13.65 -4.42 -21.17
C GLY A 272 -14.80 -4.00 -22.08
N GLY A 273 -16.03 -3.88 -21.57
CA GLY A 273 -17.20 -3.51 -22.38
C GLY A 273 -17.27 -2.05 -22.77
N LEU A 274 -17.12 -1.17 -21.78
CA LEU A 274 -17.03 0.28 -22.00
C LEU A 274 -15.86 0.60 -22.94
N LEU A 275 -14.74 -0.13 -22.76
CA LEU A 275 -13.55 -0.01 -23.57
C LEU A 275 -13.79 -0.34 -25.05
N VAL A 276 -14.39 -1.49 -25.34
CA VAL A 276 -14.72 -1.89 -26.72
C VAL A 276 -15.73 -0.91 -27.33
N TYR A 277 -16.70 -0.42 -26.56
CA TYR A 277 -17.66 0.59 -27.03
C TYR A 277 -16.97 1.86 -27.50
N THR A 278 -16.05 2.36 -26.71
CA THR A 278 -15.35 3.60 -27.03
C THR A 278 -14.36 3.42 -28.17
N LYS A 279 -13.71 2.24 -28.29
CA LYS A 279 -12.78 1.95 -29.40
C LYS A 279 -13.44 2.00 -30.78
N TYR A 280 -14.76 1.93 -30.83
CA TYR A 280 -15.55 2.01 -32.06
C TYR A 280 -16.56 3.17 -32.08
N TRP A 281 -16.39 4.16 -31.18
CA TRP A 281 -17.28 5.31 -31.02
C TRP A 281 -17.52 6.09 -32.32
N ASP A 282 -16.45 6.58 -32.97
CA ASP A 282 -16.55 7.36 -34.22
C ASP A 282 -16.76 6.48 -35.47
N CYS A 283 -16.75 5.16 -35.32
CA CYS A 283 -16.64 4.23 -36.44
C CYS A 283 -17.13 2.82 -36.08
N ASP A 284 -18.45 2.65 -35.95
CA ASP A 284 -19.05 1.34 -35.66
C ASP A 284 -18.70 0.31 -36.77
N PRO A 285 -17.98 -0.79 -36.44
CA PRO A 285 -17.55 -1.79 -37.41
C PRO A 285 -18.72 -2.64 -37.97
N LEU A 286 -19.86 -2.72 -37.27
CA LEU A 286 -21.08 -3.35 -37.79
C LEU A 286 -21.72 -2.50 -38.89
N LEU A 287 -21.83 -1.18 -38.68
CA LEU A 287 -22.40 -0.26 -39.68
C LEU A 287 -21.52 -0.14 -40.93
N LYS A 288 -20.18 -0.23 -40.79
CA LYS A 288 -19.25 -0.26 -41.93
C LYS A 288 -19.04 -1.66 -42.55
N LYS A 289 -19.74 -2.70 -42.09
CA LYS A 289 -19.56 -4.11 -42.50
C LYS A 289 -18.11 -4.63 -42.39
N LEU A 290 -17.33 -4.07 -41.47
CA LEU A 290 -15.99 -4.53 -41.13
C LEU A 290 -16.04 -5.76 -40.21
N ILE A 291 -17.09 -5.87 -39.40
CA ILE A 291 -17.38 -7.03 -38.55
C ILE A 291 -18.88 -7.35 -38.68
N ASN A 292 -19.23 -8.64 -38.73
CA ASN A 292 -20.63 -9.06 -38.94
C ASN A 292 -21.46 -9.21 -37.66
N LYS A 293 -20.85 -9.44 -36.48
CA LYS A 293 -21.50 -9.65 -35.16
C LYS A 293 -20.56 -9.35 -33.96
N PRO A 294 -21.07 -9.19 -32.72
CA PRO A 294 -20.36 -8.40 -31.71
C PRO A 294 -19.38 -9.13 -30.77
N ASP A 295 -19.55 -10.42 -30.50
CA ASP A 295 -18.65 -11.19 -29.63
C ASP A 295 -17.33 -11.59 -30.33
N GLN A 296 -16.86 -10.81 -31.31
CA GLN A 296 -15.71 -11.14 -32.16
C GLN A 296 -14.70 -10.00 -32.31
N THR A 297 -13.47 -10.33 -31.90
CA THR A 297 -12.20 -9.61 -32.07
C THR A 297 -11.84 -9.25 -33.51
N VAL A 298 -11.02 -8.21 -33.70
CA VAL A 298 -9.98 -8.14 -34.76
C VAL A 298 -8.83 -7.23 -34.27
N THR A 299 -7.58 -7.66 -34.03
CA THR A 299 -6.55 -8.08 -35.01
C THR A 299 -6.59 -7.30 -36.33
N HIS A 300 -5.55 -6.50 -36.62
CA HIS A 300 -4.92 -6.28 -37.94
C HIS A 300 -3.82 -5.15 -37.80
N ALA A 301 -2.75 -5.17 -38.59
CA ALA A 301 -1.37 -4.72 -38.40
C ALA A 301 -0.73 -3.74 -39.40
N HIS A 302 0.58 -3.55 -39.20
CA HIS A 302 1.63 -3.10 -40.13
C HIS A 302 1.64 -1.61 -40.48
N THR A 303 2.55 -0.87 -39.84
CA THR A 303 3.40 0.17 -40.49
C THR A 303 4.47 0.68 -39.51
N TRP A 304 5.73 0.27 -39.67
CA TRP A 304 6.90 0.86 -38.99
C TRP A 304 8.11 1.07 -39.93
N VAL A 305 7.86 1.19 -41.24
CA VAL A 305 8.90 1.30 -42.29
C VAL A 305 8.84 2.65 -43.04
N THR A 306 7.96 3.58 -42.64
CA THR A 306 7.63 4.77 -43.47
C THR A 306 7.75 6.12 -42.75
N TYR A 307 8.60 6.22 -41.72
CA TYR A 307 8.96 7.50 -41.09
C TYR A 307 10.45 7.87 -41.17
N HIS A 308 11.33 6.92 -41.53
CA HIS A 308 12.78 7.15 -41.58
C HIS A 308 13.28 7.78 -42.91
N SER A 309 12.38 8.17 -43.81
CA SER A 309 12.70 8.71 -45.14
C SER A 309 12.33 10.19 -45.35
N ILE A 310 11.77 10.87 -44.34
CA ILE A 310 11.28 12.26 -44.46
C ILE A 310 12.10 13.27 -43.62
N MET A 311 12.84 12.82 -42.61
CA MET A 311 13.69 13.68 -41.74
C MET A 311 15.18 13.75 -42.16
N SER A 312 15.48 13.75 -43.46
CA SER A 312 16.84 13.99 -43.96
C SER A 312 17.12 15.44 -44.38
N ASN A 313 16.12 16.34 -44.33
CA ASN A 313 16.21 17.71 -44.86
C ASN A 313 15.54 18.78 -43.96
N SER A 314 15.89 18.83 -42.68
CA SER A 314 15.66 20.02 -41.84
C SER A 314 16.62 20.05 -40.65
N SER A 315 17.76 20.74 -40.81
CA SER A 315 18.77 20.93 -39.76
C SER A 315 18.36 22.06 -38.79
N SER A 316 17.42 21.79 -37.90
CA SER A 316 17.15 22.55 -36.65
C SER A 316 16.01 21.87 -35.85
N PHE A 317 15.95 22.16 -34.54
CA PHE A 317 14.94 21.75 -33.54
C PHE A 317 15.16 20.40 -32.82
N ASP A 318 16.06 20.41 -31.84
CA ASP A 318 16.05 19.49 -30.71
C ASP A 318 14.96 19.91 -29.69
N PHE A 319 14.07 19.00 -29.29
CA PHE A 319 13.29 19.16 -28.05
C PHE A 319 12.97 17.82 -27.39
N LEU A 320 13.32 17.72 -26.10
CA LEU A 320 13.06 16.60 -25.17
C LEU A 320 13.56 15.20 -25.60
N GLU A 321 14.88 15.06 -25.84
CA GLU A 321 15.53 13.84 -25.36
C GLU A 321 15.49 13.80 -23.81
N PRO A 322 15.23 12.64 -23.17
CA PRO A 322 15.38 12.50 -21.73
C PRO A 322 16.83 12.85 -21.34
N HIS A 323 17.00 13.78 -20.40
CA HIS A 323 18.31 14.26 -20.01
C HIS A 323 19.14 13.13 -19.41
N ARG A 324 20.06 12.58 -20.23
CA ARG A 324 20.86 11.43 -19.86
C ARG A 324 21.84 11.81 -18.76
N LEU A 325 21.74 11.11 -17.63
CA LEU A 325 22.67 11.25 -16.52
C LEU A 325 24.12 11.07 -16.98
N GLN A 326 25.00 11.94 -16.51
CA GLN A 326 26.41 11.87 -16.84
C GLN A 326 27.09 10.74 -16.05
N ILE A 327 28.24 10.26 -16.52
CA ILE A 327 28.98 9.18 -15.84
C ILE A 327 29.32 9.58 -14.38
N VAL A 328 29.59 10.87 -14.13
CA VAL A 328 29.85 11.41 -12.78
C VAL A 328 28.61 11.29 -11.87
N ASP A 329 27.40 11.50 -12.40
CA ASP A 329 26.16 11.36 -11.64
C ASP A 329 25.96 9.91 -11.18
N TYR A 330 26.19 8.95 -12.08
CA TYR A 330 26.18 7.52 -11.74
C TYR A 330 27.24 7.15 -10.70
N ILE A 331 28.46 7.69 -10.81
CA ILE A 331 29.53 7.42 -9.84
C ILE A 331 29.15 7.90 -8.45
N ILE A 332 28.64 9.13 -8.31
CA ILE A 332 28.21 9.68 -7.01
C ILE A 332 27.06 8.85 -6.44
N PHE A 333 26.05 8.54 -7.26
CA PHE A 333 24.92 7.71 -6.84
C PHE A 333 25.35 6.33 -6.33
N VAL A 334 26.14 5.60 -7.12
CA VAL A 334 26.63 4.26 -6.74
C VAL A 334 27.55 4.32 -5.52
N LEU A 335 28.41 5.33 -5.41
CA LEU A 335 29.30 5.51 -4.25
C LEU A 335 28.49 5.73 -2.96
N THR A 336 27.44 6.54 -2.98
CA THR A 336 26.56 6.75 -1.81
C THR A 336 25.85 5.46 -1.38
N LEU A 337 25.40 4.65 -2.34
CA LEU A 337 24.83 3.32 -2.06
C LEU A 337 25.86 2.37 -1.44
N LEU A 338 27.08 2.33 -1.99
CA LEU A 338 28.17 1.50 -1.49
C LEU A 338 28.62 1.92 -0.08
N ILE A 339 28.66 3.21 0.25
CA ILE A 339 28.96 3.69 1.60
C ILE A 339 27.87 3.24 2.59
N SER A 340 26.59 3.33 2.21
CA SER A 340 25.49 2.81 3.04
C SER A 340 25.63 1.31 3.32
N LEU A 341 25.96 0.52 2.29
CA LEU A 341 26.22 -0.92 2.43
C LEU A 341 27.45 -1.18 3.32
N ALA A 342 28.54 -0.42 3.15
CA ALA A 342 29.78 -0.57 3.91
C ALA A 342 29.59 -0.31 5.41
N ILE A 343 28.82 0.72 5.79
CA ILE A 343 28.45 0.97 7.21
C ILE A 343 27.69 -0.24 7.77
N GLY A 344 26.75 -0.80 7.01
CA GLY A 344 26.02 -2.00 7.43
C GLY A 344 26.90 -3.24 7.62
N LEU A 345 27.80 -3.50 6.68
CA LEU A 345 28.77 -4.59 6.78
C LEU A 345 29.75 -4.39 7.94
N TYR A 346 30.23 -3.17 8.17
CA TYR A 346 31.10 -2.85 9.29
C TYR A 346 30.47 -3.25 10.64
N TYR A 347 29.21 -2.86 10.89
CA TYR A 347 28.50 -3.23 12.12
C TYR A 347 28.04 -4.69 12.16
N ALA A 348 27.98 -5.39 11.01
CA ALA A 348 27.75 -6.83 10.97
C ALA A 348 28.98 -7.65 11.42
N PHE A 349 30.19 -7.17 11.12
CA PHE A 349 31.44 -7.88 11.45
C PHE A 349 32.13 -7.43 12.74
N THR A 350 31.79 -6.25 13.27
CA THR A 350 32.34 -5.69 14.52
C THR A 350 31.36 -5.78 15.70
N GLY A 351 31.77 -5.35 16.90
CA GLY A 351 30.87 -4.97 17.99
C GLY A 351 30.06 -6.07 18.70
N GLY A 352 30.33 -7.35 18.41
CA GLY A 352 29.56 -8.52 18.90
C GLY A 352 29.08 -9.45 17.78
N LYS A 353 29.14 -8.99 16.52
CA LYS A 353 28.68 -9.69 15.31
C LYS A 353 27.17 -9.91 15.26
N GLN A 354 26.39 -9.04 15.93
CA GLN A 354 24.93 -9.09 15.94
C GLN A 354 24.42 -10.47 16.40
N LYS A 355 24.99 -10.99 17.49
CA LYS A 355 24.76 -12.36 17.97
C LYS A 355 23.57 -12.47 18.91
N THR A 356 23.13 -11.38 19.54
CA THR A 356 22.04 -11.40 20.53
C THR A 356 20.87 -10.52 20.09
N VAL A 357 19.66 -10.79 20.57
CA VAL A 357 18.47 -9.97 20.25
C VAL A 357 18.64 -8.52 20.75
N GLN A 358 19.21 -8.35 21.94
CA GLN A 358 19.50 -7.03 22.52
C GLN A 358 20.48 -6.23 21.67
N GLU A 359 21.48 -6.89 21.07
CA GLU A 359 22.44 -6.24 20.17
C GLU A 359 21.78 -5.87 18.82
N TYR A 360 21.09 -6.84 18.21
CA TYR A 360 20.53 -6.72 16.86
C TYR A 360 19.31 -5.79 16.79
N LEU A 361 18.35 -5.92 17.70
CA LEU A 361 17.10 -5.16 17.68
C LEU A 361 17.11 -3.89 18.54
N VAL A 362 18.00 -3.77 19.54
CA VAL A 362 17.97 -2.67 20.53
C VAL A 362 19.36 -2.02 20.75
N GLY A 363 20.39 -2.45 20.00
CA GLY A 363 21.71 -1.83 20.04
C GLY A 363 22.43 -1.89 21.40
N ASN A 364 22.11 -2.86 22.26
CA ASN A 364 22.56 -2.97 23.65
C ASN A 364 22.24 -1.73 24.53
N ARG A 365 21.26 -0.89 24.14
CA ARG A 365 20.85 0.31 24.90
C ARG A 365 21.98 1.31 25.15
N LYS A 366 22.94 1.41 24.21
CA LYS A 366 24.13 2.27 24.30
C LYS A 366 24.24 3.28 23.16
N MET A 367 23.13 3.61 22.51
CA MET A 367 23.12 4.52 21.38
C MET A 367 23.02 5.97 21.86
N GLY A 368 24.00 6.80 21.46
CA GLY A 368 24.04 8.22 21.79
C GLY A 368 22.91 9.01 21.14
N VAL A 369 22.63 10.19 21.72
CA VAL A 369 21.50 11.04 21.35
C VAL A 369 21.48 11.42 19.87
N LEU A 370 22.62 11.83 19.29
CA LEU A 370 22.67 12.34 17.92
C LEU A 370 22.32 11.26 16.88
N PRO A 371 22.93 10.05 16.86
CA PRO A 371 22.50 8.97 15.96
C PRO A 371 21.01 8.62 16.09
N VAL A 372 20.47 8.56 17.32
CA VAL A 372 19.07 8.23 17.53
C VAL A 372 18.15 9.33 16.98
N ALA A 373 18.44 10.61 17.24
CA ALA A 373 17.66 11.75 16.76
C ALA A 373 17.64 11.87 15.23
N MET A 374 18.82 11.72 14.60
CA MET A 374 18.99 11.78 13.14
C MET A 374 18.37 10.57 12.44
N SER A 375 18.40 9.40 13.09
CA SER A 375 17.75 8.19 12.59
C SER A 375 16.22 8.25 12.71
N LEU A 376 15.69 8.81 13.80
CA LEU A 376 14.26 9.17 13.88
C LEU A 376 13.87 10.17 12.79
N LEU A 377 14.75 11.12 12.45
CA LEU A 377 14.49 12.11 11.41
C LEU A 377 14.43 11.45 10.03
N ALA A 378 15.45 10.66 9.68
CA ALA A 378 15.53 9.92 8.42
C ALA A 378 14.38 8.92 8.20
N THR A 379 13.81 8.38 9.29
CA THR A 379 12.66 7.44 9.23
C THR A 379 11.40 8.09 8.66
N PHE A 380 11.19 9.40 8.91
CA PHE A 380 10.01 10.13 8.45
C PHE A 380 10.31 11.09 7.29
N LEU A 381 11.57 11.49 7.10
CA LEU A 381 12.05 12.19 5.90
C LEU A 381 12.28 11.20 4.74
N SER A 382 11.23 10.47 4.40
CA SER A 382 11.20 9.55 3.26
C SER A 382 11.30 10.29 1.93
N ALA A 383 11.72 9.59 0.88
CA ALA A 383 11.73 10.09 -0.49
C ALA A 383 10.35 10.61 -0.97
N LEU A 384 9.28 9.98 -0.49
CA LEU A 384 7.90 10.42 -0.76
C LEU A 384 7.64 11.79 -0.13
N GLY A 385 8.03 12.01 1.13
CA GLY A 385 7.90 13.31 1.79
C GLY A 385 8.76 14.40 1.16
N MET A 386 9.94 14.05 0.64
CA MET A 386 10.83 14.96 -0.09
C MET A 386 10.16 15.53 -1.35
N MET A 387 9.45 14.70 -2.12
CA MET A 387 8.80 15.13 -3.37
C MET A 387 7.42 15.76 -3.13
N ALA A 388 6.62 15.16 -2.23
CA ALA A 388 5.22 15.55 -2.03
C ALA A 388 5.06 16.93 -1.38
N LEU A 389 5.92 17.33 -0.43
CA LEU A 389 5.76 18.64 0.23
C LEU A 389 5.98 19.85 -0.72
N PRO A 390 7.06 19.91 -1.53
CA PRO A 390 7.19 20.94 -2.55
C PRO A 390 6.05 20.90 -3.58
N ALA A 391 5.58 19.72 -3.96
CA ALA A 391 4.48 19.54 -4.91
C ALA A 391 3.14 20.06 -4.36
N GLU A 392 2.78 19.77 -3.11
CA GLU A 392 1.56 20.30 -2.46
C GLU A 392 1.60 21.83 -2.36
N ILE A 393 2.75 22.42 -2.06
CA ILE A 393 2.93 23.88 -1.99
C ILE A 393 2.87 24.51 -3.39
N TYR A 394 3.37 23.82 -4.42
CA TYR A 394 3.19 24.21 -5.82
C TYR A 394 1.73 24.13 -6.27
N MET A 395 0.98 23.08 -5.90
CA MET A 395 -0.40 22.86 -6.35
C MET A 395 -1.44 23.69 -5.59
N TYR A 396 -1.18 24.00 -4.32
CA TYR A 396 -2.11 24.68 -3.40
C TYR A 396 -1.44 25.91 -2.76
N ASN A 397 -0.98 25.81 -1.52
CA ASN A 397 -0.37 26.92 -0.79
C ASN A 397 0.52 26.42 0.37
N ALA A 398 1.20 27.36 1.02
CA ALA A 398 2.06 27.12 2.16
C ALA A 398 1.35 26.68 3.45
N GLY A 399 0.01 26.50 3.46
CA GLY A 399 -0.79 26.18 4.64
C GLY A 399 -0.40 24.89 5.37
N LEU A 400 0.31 23.96 4.70
CA LEU A 400 0.94 22.81 5.34
C LEU A 400 1.92 23.18 6.47
N ILE A 401 2.49 24.40 6.47
CA ILE A 401 3.40 24.87 7.52
C ILE A 401 2.74 24.89 8.91
N TYR A 402 1.41 25.03 8.98
CA TYR A 402 0.65 24.91 10.23
C TYR A 402 0.80 23.52 10.88
N GLY A 403 1.21 22.49 10.14
CA GLY A 403 1.54 21.18 10.68
C GLY A 403 2.76 21.19 11.63
N SER A 404 3.67 22.17 11.49
CA SER A 404 4.74 22.40 12.47
C SER A 404 4.21 22.81 13.84
N ILE A 405 3.11 23.58 13.92
CA ILE A 405 2.48 23.95 15.20
C ILE A 405 1.97 22.68 15.90
N GLY A 406 1.27 21.82 15.17
CA GLY A 406 0.82 20.51 15.66
C GLY A 406 1.97 19.63 16.15
N MET A 407 3.09 19.59 15.41
CA MET A 407 4.30 18.87 15.81
C MET A 407 4.89 19.40 17.13
N CYS A 408 5.10 20.72 17.22
CA CYS A 408 5.67 21.37 18.41
C CYS A 408 4.83 21.15 19.67
N LEU A 409 3.50 21.02 19.53
CA LEU A 409 2.59 20.68 20.64
C LEU A 409 2.58 19.18 20.97
N ALA A 410 2.70 18.31 19.97
CA ALA A 410 2.65 16.85 20.18
C ALA A 410 3.91 16.31 20.88
N MET A 411 5.09 16.82 20.54
CA MET A 411 6.37 16.24 20.99
C MET A 411 6.61 16.33 22.52
N PRO A 412 6.28 17.44 23.22
CA PRO A 412 6.27 17.46 24.69
C PRO A 412 5.33 16.41 25.30
N VAL A 413 4.16 16.17 24.69
CA VAL A 413 3.20 15.16 25.14
C VAL A 413 3.75 13.75 24.93
N VAL A 414 4.39 13.45 23.79
CA VAL A 414 5.10 12.17 23.58
C VAL A 414 6.17 11.96 24.66
N ALA A 415 7.06 12.95 24.84
CA ALA A 415 8.21 12.88 25.76
C ALA A 415 7.82 12.76 27.25
N THR A 416 6.61 13.18 27.63
CA THR A 416 6.14 13.16 29.03
C THR A 416 5.10 12.08 29.31
N CYS A 417 4.29 11.71 28.34
CA CYS A 417 3.11 10.87 28.54
C CYS A 417 3.21 9.48 27.89
N TYR A 418 3.80 9.36 26.70
CA TYR A 418 3.85 8.09 25.95
C TYR A 418 5.21 7.39 26.07
N MET A 419 6.30 8.07 25.68
CA MET A 419 7.67 7.54 25.71
C MET A 419 8.04 6.90 27.07
N PRO A 420 7.76 7.51 28.24
CA PRO A 420 8.17 6.92 29.51
C PRO A 420 7.53 5.57 29.80
N VAL A 421 6.32 5.28 29.30
CA VAL A 421 5.66 3.98 29.50
C VAL A 421 6.45 2.89 28.80
N PHE A 422 6.77 3.07 27.52
CA PHE A 422 7.57 2.09 26.77
C PHE A 422 9.02 2.00 27.26
N TYR A 423 9.61 3.14 27.67
CA TYR A 423 10.97 3.16 28.21
C TYR A 423 11.07 2.52 29.61
N ASP A 424 10.06 2.65 30.48
CA ASP A 424 10.06 1.98 31.78
C ASP A 424 9.79 0.46 31.64
N LEU A 425 8.97 0.05 30.66
CA LEU A 425 8.63 -1.36 30.40
C LEU A 425 9.69 -2.11 29.58
N GLN A 426 10.53 -1.40 28.82
CA GLN A 426 11.69 -1.95 28.12
C GLN A 426 11.37 -3.08 27.12
N LEU A 427 10.18 -3.02 26.51
CA LEU A 427 9.61 -3.96 25.55
C LEU A 427 10.36 -3.93 24.21
N THR A 428 10.29 -5.03 23.44
CA THR A 428 10.92 -5.13 22.12
C THR A 428 9.89 -4.88 21.00
N SER A 429 8.65 -5.35 21.18
CA SER A 429 7.48 -4.93 20.40
C SER A 429 6.59 -4.01 21.24
N ALA A 430 6.17 -2.88 20.69
CA ALA A 430 5.18 -2.00 21.28
C ALA A 430 3.86 -2.74 21.60
N TYR A 431 3.52 -3.76 20.82
CA TYR A 431 2.27 -4.53 20.98
C TYR A 431 2.28 -5.47 22.19
N GLU A 432 3.45 -5.77 22.78
CA GLU A 432 3.55 -6.43 24.10
C GLU A 432 2.76 -5.67 25.17
N TYR A 433 2.73 -4.33 25.10
CA TYR A 433 1.95 -3.48 25.99
C TYR A 433 0.45 -3.84 25.99
N LEU A 434 -0.13 -4.18 24.83
CA LEU A 434 -1.54 -4.54 24.71
C LEU A 434 -1.87 -5.88 25.37
N GLU A 435 -0.90 -6.80 25.44
CA GLU A 435 -1.08 -8.04 26.20
C GLU A 435 -1.02 -7.78 27.71
N LEU A 436 -0.05 -6.98 28.17
CA LEU A 436 0.08 -6.59 29.57
C LEU A 436 -1.12 -5.77 30.06
N ARG A 437 -1.67 -4.90 29.21
CA ARG A 437 -2.79 -4.00 29.55
C ARG A 437 -4.17 -4.64 29.35
N PHE A 438 -4.30 -5.57 28.40
CA PHE A 438 -5.59 -6.15 27.99
C PHE A 438 -5.52 -7.68 27.80
N ASN A 439 -5.09 -8.18 26.63
CA ASN A 439 -5.00 -9.62 26.35
C ASN A 439 -4.15 -9.95 25.10
N LYS A 440 -3.83 -11.24 24.94
CA LYS A 440 -3.09 -11.82 23.80
C LYS A 440 -3.76 -11.61 22.44
N HIS A 441 -5.08 -11.46 22.39
CA HIS A 441 -5.82 -11.29 21.13
C HIS A 441 -5.62 -9.89 20.56
N LEU A 442 -5.76 -8.85 21.39
CA LEU A 442 -5.52 -7.45 21.01
C LEU A 442 -4.06 -7.21 20.60
N ARG A 443 -3.08 -7.81 21.29
CA ARG A 443 -1.67 -7.82 20.88
C ARG A 443 -1.49 -8.36 19.45
N LYS A 444 -1.96 -9.58 19.19
CA LYS A 444 -1.80 -10.23 17.87
C LYS A 444 -2.55 -9.50 16.76
N PHE A 445 -3.74 -8.98 17.05
CA PHE A 445 -4.55 -8.24 16.10
C PHE A 445 -3.91 -6.90 15.73
N GLY A 446 -3.49 -6.09 16.72
CA GLY A 446 -2.80 -4.83 16.48
C GLY A 446 -1.47 -5.01 15.75
N SER A 447 -0.68 -5.99 16.15
CA SER A 447 0.60 -6.32 15.50
C SER A 447 0.39 -6.80 14.04
N LEU A 448 -0.63 -7.62 13.77
CA LEU A 448 -0.95 -8.05 12.40
C LEU A 448 -1.33 -6.89 11.47
N ILE A 449 -2.19 -5.98 11.93
CA ILE A 449 -2.56 -4.78 11.17
C ILE A 449 -1.33 -3.92 10.91
N SER A 450 -0.49 -3.71 11.93
CA SER A 450 0.76 -2.94 11.81
C SER A 450 1.74 -3.55 10.82
N ILE A 451 1.90 -4.88 10.82
CA ILE A 451 2.72 -5.61 9.84
C ILE A 451 2.20 -5.37 8.42
N ILE A 452 0.90 -5.61 8.18
CA ILE A 452 0.29 -5.43 6.84
C ILE A 452 0.43 -3.97 6.37
N GLN A 453 0.06 -3.00 7.20
CA GLN A 453 0.17 -1.58 6.89
C GLN A 453 1.61 -1.17 6.55
N THR A 454 2.58 -1.63 7.34
CA THR A 454 4.00 -1.31 7.12
C THR A 454 4.52 -1.91 5.81
N LEU A 455 4.14 -3.15 5.47
CA LEU A 455 4.55 -3.78 4.21
C LEU A 455 4.03 -3.02 2.98
N VAL A 456 2.76 -2.63 3.01
CA VAL A 456 2.10 -1.85 1.95
C VAL A 456 2.76 -0.47 1.84
N TYR A 457 3.04 0.21 2.96
CA TYR A 457 3.74 1.50 2.98
C TYR A 457 5.18 1.41 2.41
N ILE A 458 5.97 0.41 2.80
CA ILE A 458 7.35 0.28 2.33
C ILE A 458 7.45 -0.10 0.85
N SER A 459 6.49 -0.87 0.34
CA SER A 459 6.37 -1.16 -1.09
C SER A 459 6.10 0.13 -1.90
N LEU A 460 5.27 1.04 -1.37
CA LEU A 460 5.04 2.37 -1.96
C LEU A 460 6.29 3.27 -1.90
N VAL A 461 7.01 3.29 -0.77
CA VAL A 461 8.24 4.08 -0.57
C VAL A 461 9.40 3.60 -1.48
N LEU A 462 9.38 2.33 -1.91
CA LEU A 462 10.25 1.82 -2.98
C LEU A 462 9.79 2.26 -4.37
N TYR A 463 8.49 2.19 -4.65
CA TYR A 463 7.92 2.41 -5.97
C TYR A 463 7.93 3.89 -6.41
N ALA A 464 7.29 4.77 -5.63
CA ALA A 464 7.01 6.15 -6.03
C ALA A 464 8.24 6.97 -6.46
N PRO A 465 9.36 7.02 -5.71
CA PRO A 465 10.56 7.75 -6.12
C PRO A 465 11.27 7.08 -7.31
N SER A 466 11.23 5.76 -7.41
CA SER A 466 11.79 5.05 -8.56
C SER A 466 11.01 5.37 -9.84
N LEU A 467 9.67 5.46 -9.76
CA LEU A 467 8.81 5.86 -10.87
C LEU A 467 9.09 7.30 -11.29
N ALA A 468 9.02 8.25 -10.35
CA ALA A 468 9.25 9.66 -10.63
C ALA A 468 10.63 9.91 -11.26
N MET A 469 11.69 9.25 -10.76
CA MET A 469 13.01 9.36 -11.37
C MET A 469 13.09 8.71 -12.75
N SER A 470 12.48 7.53 -12.96
CA SER A 470 12.51 6.82 -14.25
C SER A 470 11.92 7.66 -15.38
N GLN A 471 10.85 8.42 -15.09
CA GLN A 471 10.14 9.23 -16.08
C GLN A 471 10.92 10.49 -16.49
N VAL A 472 11.74 11.07 -15.60
CA VAL A 472 12.48 12.31 -15.90
C VAL A 472 13.93 12.05 -16.37
N THR A 473 14.55 10.93 -15.97
CA THR A 473 15.96 10.59 -16.36
C THR A 473 16.10 9.48 -17.40
N GLY A 474 15.03 8.72 -17.67
CA GLY A 474 15.12 7.47 -18.43
C GLY A 474 15.79 6.31 -17.67
N LEU A 475 16.06 6.44 -16.36
CA LEU A 475 16.54 5.33 -15.53
C LEU A 475 15.55 4.14 -15.58
N ASN A 476 16.07 2.91 -15.62
CA ASN A 476 15.22 1.72 -15.60
C ASN A 476 14.56 1.57 -14.21
N LEU A 477 13.25 1.80 -14.16
CA LEU A 477 12.39 1.69 -12.99
C LEU A 477 12.65 0.42 -12.16
N TRP A 478 12.61 -0.75 -12.81
CA TRP A 478 12.76 -2.04 -12.12
C TRP A 478 14.17 -2.27 -11.62
N ALA A 479 15.19 -1.82 -12.35
CA ALA A 479 16.57 -1.87 -11.88
C ALA A 479 16.78 -1.02 -10.61
N SER A 480 16.23 0.21 -10.58
CA SER A 480 16.27 1.08 -9.40
C SER A 480 15.54 0.47 -8.20
N VAL A 481 14.29 -0.02 -8.39
CA VAL A 481 13.51 -0.68 -7.32
C VAL A 481 14.28 -1.88 -6.73
N ILE A 482 14.77 -2.77 -7.60
CA ILE A 482 15.46 -4.00 -7.18
C ILE A 482 16.78 -3.65 -6.48
N ALA A 483 17.59 -2.75 -7.04
CA ALA A 483 18.87 -2.36 -6.44
C ALA A 483 18.68 -1.75 -5.04
N VAL A 484 17.76 -0.80 -4.90
CA VAL A 484 17.50 -0.08 -3.63
C VAL A 484 16.87 -1.00 -2.60
N GLY A 485 15.86 -1.80 -2.99
CA GLY A 485 15.21 -2.73 -2.07
C GLY A 485 16.09 -3.88 -1.62
N LEU A 486 16.90 -4.47 -2.51
CA LEU A 486 17.87 -5.50 -2.12
C LEU A 486 18.98 -4.91 -1.24
N LEU A 487 19.56 -3.77 -1.60
CA LEU A 487 20.62 -3.14 -0.82
C LEU A 487 20.13 -2.79 0.60
N GLY A 488 18.95 -2.16 0.71
CA GLY A 488 18.27 -1.88 1.97
C GLY A 488 18.03 -3.13 2.81
N THR A 489 17.54 -4.20 2.19
CA THR A 489 17.30 -5.49 2.85
C THR A 489 18.59 -6.11 3.36
N VAL A 490 19.65 -6.14 2.53
CA VAL A 490 20.94 -6.79 2.86
C VAL A 490 21.63 -6.09 4.02
N TYR A 491 21.81 -4.77 3.97
CA TYR A 491 22.56 -4.08 5.04
C TYR A 491 21.80 -4.11 6.38
N THR A 492 20.47 -4.05 6.35
CA THR A 492 19.61 -4.15 7.54
C THR A 492 19.65 -5.57 8.14
N THR A 493 19.56 -6.60 7.27
CA THR A 493 19.63 -8.01 7.68
C THR A 493 20.95 -8.33 8.38
N LEU A 494 22.06 -7.80 7.86
CA LEU A 494 23.39 -8.10 8.41
C LEU A 494 23.74 -7.23 9.64
N GLY A 495 23.48 -5.92 9.58
CA GLY A 495 24.01 -4.95 10.53
C GLY A 495 23.14 -4.64 11.76
N GLY A 496 21.83 -4.92 11.71
CA GLY A 496 20.90 -4.63 12.81
C GLY A 496 20.71 -3.14 13.12
N ILE A 497 20.00 -2.82 14.20
CA ILE A 497 19.55 -1.45 14.46
C ILE A 497 20.71 -0.45 14.67
N LYS A 498 21.89 -0.90 15.15
CA LYS A 498 23.09 -0.05 15.24
C LYS A 498 23.54 0.42 13.86
N ALA A 499 23.58 -0.51 12.89
CA ALA A 499 23.90 -0.17 11.51
C ALA A 499 22.87 0.79 10.94
N VAL A 500 21.57 0.48 11.09
CA VAL A 500 20.46 1.32 10.62
C VAL A 500 20.61 2.75 11.11
N MET A 501 20.83 2.96 12.41
CA MET A 501 20.99 4.32 12.96
C MET A 501 22.19 5.08 12.39
N TRP A 502 23.30 4.40 12.07
CA TRP A 502 24.48 5.06 11.46
C TRP A 502 24.37 5.23 9.95
N THR A 503 23.71 4.32 9.22
CA THR A 503 23.36 4.54 7.81
C THR A 503 22.41 5.72 7.67
N ASP A 504 21.42 5.83 8.57
CA ASP A 504 20.47 6.93 8.56
C ASP A 504 21.14 8.30 8.79
N VAL A 505 22.13 8.38 9.70
CA VAL A 505 22.93 9.61 9.92
C VAL A 505 23.65 10.04 8.65
N PHE A 506 24.24 9.11 7.91
CA PHE A 506 24.88 9.42 6.63
C PHE A 506 23.84 9.83 5.58
N GLN A 507 22.78 9.03 5.41
CA GLN A 507 21.73 9.22 4.42
C GLN A 507 21.00 10.56 4.59
N ILE A 508 20.71 10.97 5.82
CA ILE A 508 20.00 12.23 6.08
C ILE A 508 20.88 13.46 5.78
N ILE A 509 22.20 13.37 5.97
CA ILE A 509 23.13 14.44 5.57
C ILE A 509 23.10 14.61 4.05
N ILE A 510 23.11 13.51 3.29
CA ILE A 510 22.99 13.56 1.82
C ILE A 510 21.63 14.14 1.38
N VAL A 511 20.53 13.76 2.05
CA VAL A 511 19.18 14.32 1.83
C VAL A 511 19.16 15.86 1.99
N PHE A 512 19.72 16.39 3.10
CA PHE A 512 19.76 17.83 3.32
C PHE A 512 20.67 18.56 2.32
N LEU A 513 21.83 17.98 1.97
CA LEU A 513 22.74 18.56 0.98
C LEU A 513 22.10 18.60 -0.42
N ALA A 514 21.45 17.52 -0.85
CA ALA A 514 20.73 17.43 -2.12
C ALA A 514 19.67 18.53 -2.26
N LEU A 515 18.82 18.70 -1.25
CA LEU A 515 17.78 19.72 -1.25
C LEU A 515 18.35 21.14 -1.19
N ALA A 516 19.34 21.38 -0.32
CA ALA A 516 19.96 22.69 -0.17
C ALA A 516 20.59 23.16 -1.49
N VAL A 517 21.39 22.30 -2.16
CA VAL A 517 22.02 22.64 -3.45
C VAL A 517 20.99 22.94 -4.52
N SER A 518 19.98 22.07 -4.66
CA SER A 518 18.90 22.23 -5.66
C SER A 518 18.15 23.54 -5.49
N ILE A 519 17.76 23.86 -4.26
CA ILE A 519 16.92 25.03 -3.96
C ILE A 519 17.73 26.31 -4.01
N ILE A 520 18.95 26.34 -3.46
CA ILE A 520 19.84 27.52 -3.54
C ILE A 520 20.13 27.87 -5.00
N LYS A 521 20.44 26.89 -5.86
CA LYS A 521 20.69 27.13 -7.28
C LYS A 521 19.45 27.66 -8.00
N GLY A 522 18.28 27.05 -7.78
CA GLY A 522 17.04 27.54 -8.37
C GLY A 522 16.65 28.95 -7.91
N ILE A 523 16.88 29.31 -6.65
CA ILE A 523 16.68 30.68 -6.15
C ILE A 523 17.55 31.68 -6.94
N VAL A 524 18.82 31.35 -7.16
CA VAL A 524 19.73 32.20 -7.95
C VAL A 524 19.23 32.34 -9.39
N ASP A 525 18.83 31.23 -10.02
CA ASP A 525 18.43 31.20 -11.43
C ASP A 525 17.14 31.97 -11.74
N VAL A 526 16.17 31.99 -10.81
CA VAL A 526 14.91 32.74 -10.99
C VAL A 526 15.02 34.23 -10.62
N GLY A 527 16.18 34.72 -10.18
CA GLY A 527 16.38 36.14 -9.82
C GLY A 527 16.38 36.46 -8.32
N GLY A 528 16.59 35.45 -7.46
CA GLY A 528 16.81 35.61 -6.02
C GLY A 528 15.54 35.52 -5.15
N PHE A 529 15.75 35.52 -3.83
CA PHE A 529 14.67 35.35 -2.84
C PHE A 529 13.52 36.34 -3.02
N SER A 530 13.80 37.61 -3.34
CA SER A 530 12.76 38.64 -3.51
C SER A 530 11.78 38.27 -4.62
N TYR A 531 12.27 37.75 -5.75
CA TYR A 531 11.44 37.31 -6.87
C TYR A 531 10.59 36.08 -6.49
N VAL A 532 11.20 35.11 -5.81
CA VAL A 532 10.50 33.89 -5.32
C VAL A 532 9.33 34.25 -4.40
N PHE A 533 9.55 35.12 -3.42
CA PHE A 533 8.50 35.56 -2.51
C PHE A 533 7.44 36.41 -3.21
N GLN A 534 7.84 37.31 -4.12
CA GLN A 534 6.90 38.10 -4.92
C GLN A 534 5.96 37.20 -5.74
N LYS A 535 6.50 36.23 -6.49
CA LYS A 535 5.68 35.26 -7.24
C LYS A 535 4.85 34.36 -6.33
N GLY A 536 5.37 33.97 -5.17
CA GLY A 536 4.61 33.27 -4.14
C GLY A 536 3.38 34.04 -3.62
N ILE A 537 3.45 35.38 -3.56
CA ILE A 537 2.32 36.26 -3.21
C ILE A 537 1.37 36.42 -4.40
N GLU A 538 1.88 36.80 -5.57
CA GLU A 538 1.08 37.02 -6.79
C GLU A 538 0.24 35.79 -7.21
N GLY A 539 0.72 34.59 -6.86
CA GLY A 539 0.09 33.31 -7.19
C GLY A 539 -0.71 32.67 -6.07
N ASP A 540 -1.09 33.40 -5.03
CA ASP A 540 -1.82 32.90 -3.86
C ASP A 540 -1.13 31.74 -3.10
N ARG A 541 0.15 31.42 -3.38
CA ARG A 541 0.89 30.33 -2.70
C ARG A 541 1.23 30.65 -1.26
N LEU A 542 1.29 31.93 -0.92
CA LEU A 542 1.41 32.44 0.44
C LEU A 542 0.06 32.91 1.02
N SER A 543 -1.06 32.61 0.38
CA SER A 543 -2.38 32.78 1.00
C SER A 543 -2.58 31.70 2.06
N LEU A 544 -2.84 32.12 3.31
CA LEU A 544 -2.98 31.24 4.47
C LEU A 544 -4.35 31.47 5.12
N SER A 545 -5.16 30.41 5.23
CA SER A 545 -6.49 30.52 5.87
C SER A 545 -6.42 30.33 7.39
N LEU A 546 -7.04 31.25 8.11
CA LEU A 546 -7.25 31.22 9.56
C LEU A 546 -8.66 30.72 9.94
N GLU A 547 -9.51 30.41 8.97
CA GLU A 547 -10.92 30.08 9.18
C GLU A 547 -11.08 28.69 9.83
N PRO A 548 -12.01 28.50 10.77
CA PRO A 548 -12.23 27.23 11.46
C PRO A 548 -13.14 26.27 10.66
N ASP A 549 -13.04 26.23 9.33
CA ASP A 549 -13.74 25.23 8.51
C ASP A 549 -12.96 23.90 8.46
N LEU A 550 -13.68 22.79 8.60
CA LEU A 550 -13.18 21.42 8.55
C LEU A 550 -13.12 20.87 7.11
N ARG A 551 -13.85 21.49 6.18
CA ARG A 551 -13.90 21.12 4.75
C ARG A 551 -12.72 21.68 3.97
N VAL A 552 -12.25 22.88 4.34
CA VAL A 552 -11.11 23.54 3.70
C VAL A 552 -9.81 22.74 3.94
N ARG A 553 -9.14 22.38 2.84
CA ARG A 553 -7.94 21.50 2.82
C ARG A 553 -6.85 21.96 3.79
N TYR A 554 -6.56 23.26 3.82
CA TYR A 554 -5.53 23.86 4.66
C TYR A 554 -6.04 25.09 5.43
N THR A 555 -6.40 24.90 6.70
CA THR A 555 -6.60 25.99 7.67
C THR A 555 -5.70 25.79 8.88
N ILE A 556 -5.41 26.86 9.62
CA ILE A 556 -4.60 26.75 10.85
C ILE A 556 -5.18 25.73 11.83
N TRP A 557 -6.51 25.68 11.97
CA TRP A 557 -7.19 24.77 12.88
C TRP A 557 -7.17 23.32 12.37
N SER A 558 -7.51 23.09 11.11
CA SER A 558 -7.54 21.74 10.54
C SER A 558 -6.16 21.11 10.51
N VAL A 559 -5.17 21.81 9.97
CA VAL A 559 -3.83 21.28 9.79
C VAL A 559 -3.10 21.14 11.13
N SER A 560 -3.17 22.12 12.04
CA SER A 560 -2.45 22.01 13.32
C SER A 560 -3.01 20.88 14.19
N PHE A 561 -4.33 20.72 14.27
CA PHE A 561 -4.94 19.68 15.10
C PHE A 561 -4.80 18.28 14.48
N ALA A 562 -5.04 18.13 13.17
CA ALA A 562 -4.77 16.88 12.45
C ALA A 562 -3.31 16.43 12.59
N SER A 563 -2.37 17.37 12.44
CA SER A 563 -0.94 17.10 12.60
C SER A 563 -0.62 16.72 14.04
N PHE A 564 -1.16 17.40 15.04
CA PHE A 564 -0.97 17.05 16.45
C PHE A 564 -1.33 15.58 16.74
N VAL A 565 -2.51 15.14 16.30
CA VAL A 565 -2.95 13.74 16.48
C VAL A 565 -2.07 12.76 15.69
N SER A 566 -1.70 13.11 14.45
CA SER A 566 -0.86 12.24 13.61
C SER A 566 0.58 12.10 14.15
N TRP A 567 1.19 13.18 14.64
CA TRP A 567 2.50 13.14 15.31
C TRP A 567 2.44 12.37 16.63
N LEU A 568 1.36 12.51 17.42
CA LEU A 568 1.14 11.67 18.60
C LEU A 568 1.04 10.19 18.24
N SER A 569 0.38 9.83 17.14
CA SER A 569 0.34 8.45 16.66
C SER A 569 1.73 7.94 16.29
N PHE A 570 2.41 8.63 15.37
CA PHE A 570 3.70 8.17 14.85
C PHE A 570 4.81 8.11 15.90
N TYR A 571 4.90 9.11 16.80
CA TYR A 571 5.98 9.20 17.79
C TYR A 571 5.60 8.63 19.16
N GLY A 572 4.32 8.64 19.52
CA GLY A 572 3.83 8.10 20.78
C GLY A 572 3.76 6.58 20.78
N ILE A 573 3.32 5.95 19.68
CA ILE A 573 2.99 4.52 19.65
C ILE A 573 3.63 3.73 18.48
N GLY A 574 4.32 4.40 17.56
CA GLY A 574 4.91 3.76 16.38
C GLY A 574 6.12 2.87 16.72
N GLN A 575 6.09 1.61 16.27
CA GLN A 575 7.17 0.63 16.53
C GLN A 575 8.57 1.15 16.10
N MET A 576 8.67 1.74 14.91
CA MET A 576 9.93 2.30 14.36
C MET A 576 10.56 3.40 15.25
N VAL A 577 9.75 4.01 16.11
CA VAL A 577 10.13 5.11 17.00
C VAL A 577 10.40 4.59 18.41
N ILE A 578 9.50 3.78 18.96
CA ILE A 578 9.67 3.16 20.28
C ILE A 578 10.97 2.36 20.36
N GLN A 579 11.27 1.57 19.33
CA GLN A 579 12.48 0.73 19.28
C GLN A 579 13.79 1.57 19.33
N ARG A 580 13.74 2.80 18.83
CA ARG A 580 14.84 3.78 18.92
C ARG A 580 14.92 4.43 20.29
N TYR A 581 13.79 4.75 20.93
CA TYR A 581 13.77 5.27 22.31
C TYR A 581 14.42 4.30 23.30
N VAL A 582 14.08 3.00 23.22
CA VAL A 582 14.66 1.97 24.11
C VAL A 582 16.12 1.63 23.78
N SER A 583 16.67 2.13 22.66
CA SER A 583 18.09 2.02 22.32
C SER A 583 18.98 3.08 23.01
N SER A 584 18.40 4.13 23.61
CA SER A 584 19.12 5.15 24.38
C SER A 584 19.45 4.68 25.81
N PRO A 585 20.64 5.01 26.37
CA PRO A 585 21.08 4.53 27.67
C PRO A 585 20.38 5.18 28.87
N SER A 586 19.72 6.33 28.69
CA SER A 586 18.90 6.95 29.73
C SER A 586 17.62 7.58 29.18
N LEU A 587 16.56 7.63 29.99
CA LEU A 587 15.31 8.32 29.65
C LEU A 587 15.52 9.82 29.39
N LYS A 588 16.52 10.45 30.02
CA LYS A 588 16.88 11.86 29.78
C LYS A 588 17.41 12.03 28.36
N GLU A 589 18.31 11.15 27.93
CA GLU A 589 18.84 11.14 26.57
C GLU A 589 17.75 10.81 25.55
N ALA A 590 16.90 9.81 25.81
CA ALA A 590 15.76 9.49 24.94
C ALA A 590 14.87 10.73 24.71
N LYS A 591 14.53 11.50 25.75
CA LYS A 591 13.78 12.76 25.61
C LYS A 591 14.54 13.83 24.82
N LEU A 592 15.86 13.91 24.98
CA LEU A 592 16.70 14.83 24.23
C LEU A 592 16.73 14.49 22.72
N THR A 593 16.56 13.22 22.34
CA THR A 593 16.44 12.83 20.91
C THR A 593 15.21 13.44 20.24
N ILE A 594 14.07 13.51 20.95
CA ILE A 594 12.84 14.16 20.44
C ILE A 594 13.10 15.65 20.20
N LEU A 595 13.81 16.34 21.10
CA LEU A 595 14.10 17.78 20.95
C LEU A 595 14.92 18.07 19.69
N TYR A 596 16.01 17.32 19.46
CA TYR A 596 16.80 17.47 18.23
C TYR A 596 16.01 17.11 16.97
N ASN A 597 15.12 16.12 17.07
CA ASN A 597 14.27 15.70 15.97
C ASN A 597 13.21 16.76 15.58
N VAL A 598 12.66 17.52 16.54
CA VAL A 598 11.80 18.70 16.27
C VAL A 598 12.55 19.74 15.43
N LEU A 599 13.80 20.07 15.81
CA LEU A 599 14.62 21.04 15.09
C LEU A 599 14.92 20.57 13.66
N GLY A 600 15.25 19.28 13.48
CA GLY A 600 15.49 18.68 12.17
C GLY A 600 14.27 18.68 11.25
N ASN A 601 13.09 18.31 11.78
CA ASN A 601 11.84 18.35 11.00
C ASN A 601 11.42 19.79 10.66
N GLY A 602 11.61 20.74 11.58
CA GLY A 602 11.36 22.16 11.31
C GLY A 602 12.25 22.70 10.19
N LEU A 603 13.56 22.39 10.22
CA LEU A 603 14.50 22.76 9.15
C LEU A 603 14.07 22.15 7.79
N PHE A 604 13.69 20.88 7.78
CA PHE A 604 13.20 20.23 6.55
C PHE A 604 11.92 20.88 6.00
N GLN A 605 10.94 21.21 6.84
CA GLN A 605 9.72 21.89 6.37
C GLN A 605 10.00 23.27 5.79
N VAL A 606 10.93 24.04 6.38
CA VAL A 606 11.36 25.34 5.81
C VAL A 606 12.04 25.15 4.45
N ILE A 607 12.90 24.14 4.31
CA ILE A 607 13.54 23.81 3.02
C ILE A 607 12.50 23.36 1.99
N ALA A 608 11.56 22.48 2.35
CA ALA A 608 10.50 22.04 1.45
C ALA A 608 9.56 23.19 1.02
N LEU A 609 9.27 24.13 1.92
CA LEU A 609 8.51 25.36 1.63
C LEU A 609 9.24 26.23 0.60
N LEU A 610 10.53 26.51 0.81
CA LEU A 610 11.33 27.23 -0.18
C LEU A 610 11.38 26.47 -1.51
N GLY A 611 11.52 25.14 -1.48
CA GLY A 611 11.46 24.30 -2.68
C GLY A 611 10.18 24.49 -3.49
N GLY A 612 9.01 24.36 -2.85
CA GLY A 612 7.71 24.54 -3.52
C GLY A 612 7.54 25.94 -4.13
N LEU A 613 7.95 26.98 -3.40
CA LEU A 613 7.91 28.37 -3.88
C LEU A 613 8.87 28.62 -5.05
N VAL A 614 10.06 28.01 -5.06
CA VAL A 614 11.06 28.18 -6.13
C VAL A 614 10.67 27.42 -7.40
N ILE A 615 10.16 26.21 -7.26
CA ILE A 615 9.55 25.46 -8.37
C ILE A 615 8.41 26.29 -8.97
N TYR A 616 7.58 26.92 -8.13
CA TYR A 616 6.49 27.78 -8.58
C TYR A 616 6.98 29.05 -9.27
N ALA A 617 8.00 29.73 -8.74
CA ALA A 617 8.59 30.91 -9.37
C ALA A 617 9.24 30.59 -10.72
N LYS A 618 9.84 29.40 -10.89
CA LYS A 618 10.42 28.93 -12.16
C LYS A 618 9.34 28.68 -13.21
N TYR A 619 8.29 27.95 -12.85
CA TYR A 619 7.19 27.57 -13.76
C TYR A 619 6.01 28.54 -13.75
N TRP A 620 6.20 29.76 -13.25
CA TRP A 620 5.15 30.76 -13.04
C TRP A 620 4.27 31.02 -14.28
N ASN A 621 4.92 31.17 -15.45
CA ASN A 621 4.25 31.42 -16.74
C ASN A 621 3.96 30.14 -17.54
N CYS A 622 4.45 28.98 -17.11
CA CYS A 622 4.28 27.73 -17.85
C CYS A 622 4.22 26.51 -16.91
N ASP A 623 3.00 26.14 -16.52
CA ASP A 623 2.72 25.02 -15.63
C ASP A 623 3.03 23.65 -16.28
N PRO A 624 3.97 22.84 -15.74
CA PRO A 624 4.37 21.56 -16.30
C PRO A 624 3.32 20.44 -16.15
N VAL A 625 2.33 20.60 -15.25
CA VAL A 625 1.26 19.62 -15.04
C VAL A 625 0.18 19.78 -16.11
N LYS A 626 -0.29 21.02 -16.35
CA LYS A 626 -1.26 21.35 -17.40
C LYS A 626 -0.73 21.11 -18.82
N THR A 627 0.55 21.41 -19.04
CA THR A 627 1.23 21.14 -20.33
C THR A 627 1.62 19.67 -20.52
N LYS A 628 1.41 18.82 -19.51
CA LYS A 628 1.79 17.40 -19.51
C LYS A 628 3.31 17.15 -19.68
N MET A 629 4.15 18.11 -19.29
CA MET A 629 5.60 17.89 -19.09
C MET A 629 5.86 16.92 -17.92
N VAL A 630 4.95 16.87 -16.94
CA VAL A 630 4.86 15.81 -15.92
C VAL A 630 3.48 15.15 -15.94
N THR A 631 3.42 13.85 -15.63
CA THR A 631 2.17 13.09 -15.50
C THR A 631 1.60 13.10 -14.08
N ALA A 632 2.42 13.36 -13.07
CA ALA A 632 2.02 13.46 -11.66
C ALA A 632 2.69 14.64 -10.96
N SER A 633 2.01 15.26 -9.98
CA SER A 633 2.54 16.41 -9.23
C SER A 633 3.85 16.10 -8.49
N ASP A 634 4.05 14.86 -8.04
CA ASP A 634 5.25 14.48 -7.29
C ASP A 634 6.53 14.46 -8.17
N GLN A 635 6.39 14.50 -9.50
CA GLN A 635 7.51 14.63 -10.43
C GLN A 635 8.03 16.08 -10.56
N LEU A 636 7.32 17.07 -10.02
CA LEU A 636 7.69 18.49 -10.10
C LEU A 636 9.10 18.77 -9.58
N LEU A 637 9.48 18.19 -8.43
CA LEU A 637 10.81 18.36 -7.84
C LEU A 637 11.89 17.66 -8.71
N PRO A 638 11.77 16.38 -9.10
CA PRO A 638 12.68 15.75 -10.06
C PRO A 638 12.88 16.53 -11.38
N LEU A 639 11.80 17.01 -12.02
CA LEU A 639 11.88 17.83 -13.24
C LEU A 639 12.68 19.11 -12.98
N PHE A 640 12.28 19.86 -11.96
CA PHE A 640 12.94 21.09 -11.54
C PHE A 640 14.43 20.89 -11.32
N VAL A 641 14.83 19.84 -10.60
CA VAL A 641 16.25 19.59 -10.29
C VAL A 641 17.05 19.28 -11.54
N ILE A 642 16.54 18.42 -12.42
CA ILE A 642 17.28 18.00 -13.63
C ILE A 642 17.48 19.19 -14.57
N GLU A 643 16.44 19.96 -14.87
CA GLU A 643 16.58 21.19 -15.66
C GLU A 643 17.53 22.22 -15.02
N THR A 644 17.62 22.27 -13.69
CA THR A 644 18.40 23.29 -12.96
C THR A 644 19.87 22.87 -12.75
N LEU A 645 20.15 21.56 -12.63
CA LEU A 645 21.46 21.02 -12.26
C LEU A 645 22.18 20.22 -13.36
N HIS A 646 21.55 19.90 -14.51
CA HIS A 646 22.17 19.09 -15.57
C HIS A 646 23.50 19.65 -16.12
N LEU A 647 23.71 20.97 -16.05
CA LEU A 647 24.96 21.63 -16.46
C LEU A 647 26.12 21.45 -15.47
N TYR A 648 25.88 20.88 -14.29
CA TYR A 648 26.85 20.74 -13.20
C TYR A 648 27.11 19.25 -12.90
N PRO A 649 28.18 18.66 -13.47
CA PRO A 649 28.46 17.24 -13.36
C PRO A 649 28.43 16.74 -11.90
N GLY A 650 27.60 15.75 -11.61
CA GLY A 650 27.51 15.12 -10.30
C GLY A 650 26.48 15.71 -9.34
N LEU A 651 25.98 16.94 -9.55
CA LEU A 651 24.95 17.51 -8.68
C LEU A 651 23.58 16.87 -8.88
N THR A 652 23.29 16.43 -10.11
CA THR A 652 22.09 15.63 -10.40
C THR A 652 22.20 14.25 -9.76
N GLY A 653 23.38 13.61 -9.83
CA GLY A 653 23.67 12.36 -9.12
C GLY A 653 23.57 12.47 -7.59
N LEU A 654 24.00 13.61 -7.02
CA LEU A 654 23.83 13.90 -5.59
C LEU A 654 22.35 14.00 -5.19
N PHE A 655 21.50 14.63 -6.01
CA PHE A 655 20.06 14.66 -5.76
C PHE A 655 19.42 13.27 -5.80
N ILE A 656 19.76 12.48 -6.82
CA ILE A 656 19.29 11.09 -6.97
C ILE A 656 19.73 10.24 -5.78
N ALA A 657 21.00 10.40 -5.35
CA ALA A 657 21.52 9.77 -4.14
C ALA A 657 20.72 10.17 -2.90
N GLY A 658 20.43 11.46 -2.70
CA GLY A 658 19.61 11.97 -1.61
C GLY A 658 18.19 11.39 -1.61
N LEU A 659 17.53 11.35 -2.76
CA LEU A 659 16.20 10.77 -2.89
C LEU A 659 16.18 9.29 -2.47
N PHE A 660 17.08 8.47 -3.03
CA PHE A 660 17.15 7.05 -2.66
C PHE A 660 17.65 6.81 -1.24
N CYS A 661 18.48 7.70 -0.67
CA CYS A 661 18.84 7.69 0.74
C CYS A 661 17.60 7.82 1.65
N GLY A 662 16.64 8.69 1.31
CA GLY A 662 15.37 8.81 2.05
C GLY A 662 14.49 7.56 1.97
N SER A 663 14.49 6.82 0.84
CA SER A 663 13.83 5.51 0.78
C SER A 663 14.56 4.48 1.64
N LEU A 664 15.89 4.41 1.56
CA LEU A 664 16.70 3.40 2.25
C LEU A 664 16.55 3.48 3.78
N SER A 665 16.58 4.67 4.38
CA SER A 665 16.38 4.87 5.82
C SER A 665 14.98 4.44 6.28
N THR A 666 13.96 4.69 5.46
CA THR A 666 12.59 4.29 5.75
C THR A 666 12.43 2.76 5.68
N ILE A 667 13.00 2.12 4.65
CA ILE A 667 13.00 0.66 4.45
C ILE A 667 13.69 -0.05 5.64
N SER A 668 14.91 0.36 5.98
CA SER A 668 15.72 -0.28 7.02
C SER A 668 15.06 -0.21 8.41
N SER A 669 14.50 0.96 8.75
CA SER A 669 13.66 1.19 9.94
C SER A 669 12.53 0.18 10.06
N ALA A 670 11.78 0.03 8.97
CA ALA A 670 10.57 -0.78 8.92
C ALA A 670 10.89 -2.27 8.91
N LEU A 671 11.91 -2.74 8.16
CA LEU A 671 12.31 -4.15 8.16
C LEU A 671 12.79 -4.62 9.54
N ASN A 672 13.56 -3.80 10.25
CA ASN A 672 13.98 -4.07 11.62
C ASN A 672 12.78 -4.09 12.61
N SER A 673 11.79 -3.22 12.38
CA SER A 673 10.55 -3.18 13.17
C SER A 673 9.64 -4.37 12.92
N LEU A 674 9.49 -4.78 11.66
CA LEU A 674 8.72 -5.94 11.21
C LEU A 674 9.31 -7.24 11.78
N ALA A 675 10.64 -7.38 11.77
CA ALA A 675 11.33 -8.50 12.39
C ALA A 675 11.08 -8.57 13.91
N ALA A 676 11.12 -7.43 14.61
CA ALA A 676 10.82 -7.35 16.04
C ALA A 676 9.37 -7.77 16.36
N MET A 677 8.39 -7.20 15.66
CA MET A 677 6.97 -7.54 15.83
C MET A 677 6.70 -9.03 15.54
N ALA A 678 7.21 -9.55 14.43
CA ALA A 678 7.00 -10.95 14.07
C ALA A 678 7.68 -11.93 15.05
N LEU A 679 8.90 -11.62 15.53
CA LEU A 679 9.59 -12.44 16.53
C LEU A 679 8.81 -12.51 17.84
N GLU A 680 8.46 -11.37 18.42
CA GLU A 680 7.85 -11.33 19.76
C GLU A 680 6.37 -11.72 19.72
N ASP A 681 5.58 -11.12 18.82
CA ASP A 681 4.11 -11.19 18.86
C ASP A 681 3.55 -12.48 18.23
N PHE A 682 4.34 -13.13 17.35
CA PHE A 682 3.93 -14.34 16.64
C PHE A 682 4.81 -15.54 16.95
N ILE A 683 6.14 -15.46 16.82
CA ILE A 683 7.02 -16.63 17.02
C ILE A 683 7.14 -17.02 18.49
N LYS A 684 7.63 -16.12 19.35
CA LYS A 684 7.77 -16.37 20.80
C LYS A 684 6.42 -16.50 21.51
N ALA A 685 5.35 -15.96 20.94
CA ALA A 685 3.98 -16.17 21.43
C ALA A 685 3.50 -17.64 21.36
N PHE A 686 4.25 -18.54 20.70
CA PHE A 686 4.06 -19.99 20.84
C PHE A 686 4.92 -20.54 22.00
N LYS A 687 4.28 -21.22 22.96
CA LYS A 687 4.90 -21.80 24.17
C LYS A 687 6.15 -22.67 23.92
N ARG A 688 6.28 -23.29 22.73
CA ARG A 688 7.47 -24.07 22.31
C ARG A 688 8.72 -23.19 22.08
N TRP A 689 8.52 -21.92 21.75
CA TRP A 689 9.55 -20.97 21.31
C TRP A 689 9.74 -19.78 22.27
N GLU A 690 8.91 -19.70 23.32
CA GLU A 690 8.99 -18.71 24.41
C GLU A 690 10.38 -18.64 25.05
N LYS A 691 10.98 -19.80 25.34
CA LYS A 691 12.33 -19.94 25.94
C LYS A 691 13.46 -20.08 24.90
N MET A 692 13.33 -19.45 23.74
CA MET A 692 14.36 -19.48 22.69
C MET A 692 15.61 -18.70 23.11
N SER A 693 16.81 -19.26 22.88
CA SER A 693 18.07 -18.58 23.19
C SER A 693 18.26 -17.31 22.37
N SER A 694 19.03 -16.36 22.92
CA SER A 694 19.22 -15.03 22.31
C SER A 694 19.87 -15.12 20.91
N GLU A 695 20.72 -16.11 20.68
CA GLU A 695 21.41 -16.34 19.41
C GLU A 695 20.48 -16.91 18.35
N ARG A 696 19.59 -17.83 18.75
CA ARG A 696 18.56 -18.37 17.87
C ARG A 696 17.54 -17.30 17.51
N ALA A 697 17.09 -16.52 18.50
CA ALA A 697 16.15 -15.43 18.27
C ALA A 697 16.77 -14.29 17.42
N ALA A 698 18.05 -13.97 17.57
CA ALA A 698 18.76 -13.05 16.68
C ALA A 698 18.86 -13.60 15.25
N THR A 699 19.17 -14.89 15.09
CA THR A 699 19.23 -15.54 13.77
C THR A 699 17.85 -15.56 13.09
N VAL A 700 16.78 -15.87 13.83
CA VAL A 700 15.39 -15.80 13.35
C VAL A 700 15.02 -14.37 12.98
N SER A 701 15.45 -13.36 13.74
CA SER A 701 15.23 -11.94 13.40
C SER A 701 15.83 -11.59 12.05
N LYS A 702 17.09 -12.00 11.78
CA LYS A 702 17.75 -11.76 10.48
C LYS A 702 17.01 -12.43 9.32
N ILE A 703 16.53 -13.66 9.52
CA ILE A 703 15.72 -14.38 8.51
C ILE A 703 14.40 -13.64 8.27
N LEU A 704 13.73 -13.14 9.31
CA LEU A 704 12.51 -12.34 9.19
C LEU A 704 12.77 -11.02 8.44
N THR A 705 13.85 -10.28 8.77
CA THR A 705 14.25 -9.06 8.07
C THR A 705 14.41 -9.31 6.56
N LEU A 706 15.06 -10.41 6.18
CA LEU A 706 15.24 -10.82 4.79
C LEU A 706 13.91 -11.17 4.11
N LEU A 707 13.08 -11.99 4.75
CA LEU A 707 11.78 -12.41 4.21
C LEU A 707 10.82 -11.22 4.01
N PHE A 708 10.79 -10.29 4.97
CA PHE A 708 9.99 -9.07 4.83
C PHE A 708 10.53 -8.15 3.73
N GLY A 709 11.85 -8.03 3.56
CA GLY A 709 12.44 -7.26 2.46
C GLY A 709 12.08 -7.82 1.09
N LEU A 710 12.16 -9.15 0.92
CA LEU A 710 11.72 -9.85 -0.29
C LEU A 710 10.21 -9.73 -0.53
N MET A 711 9.39 -9.73 0.53
CA MET A 711 7.94 -9.54 0.40
C MET A 711 7.57 -8.10 0.03
N CYS A 712 8.24 -7.08 0.59
CA CYS A 712 8.08 -5.69 0.14
C CYS A 712 8.40 -5.54 -1.35
N LEU A 713 9.51 -6.13 -1.82
CA LEU A 713 9.87 -6.16 -3.23
C LEU A 713 8.81 -6.86 -4.10
N ALA A 714 8.30 -8.01 -3.66
CA ALA A 714 7.28 -8.77 -4.39
C ALA A 714 5.92 -8.06 -4.46
N LEU A 715 5.64 -7.11 -3.55
CA LEU A 715 4.41 -6.31 -3.53
C LEU A 715 4.48 -5.06 -4.43
N VAL A 716 5.67 -4.58 -4.83
CA VAL A 716 5.81 -3.38 -5.70
C VAL A 716 4.95 -3.47 -6.99
N PRO A 717 4.90 -4.60 -7.74
CA PRO A 717 4.10 -4.69 -8.97
C PRO A 717 2.58 -4.55 -8.80
N VAL A 718 2.07 -4.58 -7.57
CA VAL A 718 0.66 -4.27 -7.27
C VAL A 718 0.41 -2.76 -7.42
N PHE A 719 1.35 -1.93 -7.00
CA PHE A 719 1.26 -0.47 -7.09
C PHE A 719 1.46 0.04 -8.52
N SER A 720 2.15 -0.72 -9.39
CA SER A 720 2.37 -0.34 -10.79
C SER A 720 1.20 -0.67 -11.73
N ARG A 721 -0.01 -0.90 -11.20
CA ARG A 721 -1.21 -1.31 -11.96
C ARG A 721 -2.43 -0.41 -11.76
N GLY A 722 -2.29 0.74 -11.10
CA GLY A 722 -3.39 1.69 -10.96
C GLY A 722 -2.96 3.03 -10.38
N ASP A 723 -3.29 4.10 -11.08
CA ASP A 723 -2.85 5.47 -10.76
C ASP A 723 -3.47 6.02 -9.47
N SER A 724 -4.64 5.52 -9.07
CA SER A 724 -5.33 5.89 -7.81
C SER A 724 -4.84 5.13 -6.56
N ILE A 725 -4.00 4.10 -6.72
CA ILE A 725 -3.61 3.21 -5.61
C ILE A 725 -2.81 3.96 -4.54
N ILE A 726 -2.00 4.95 -4.92
CA ILE A 726 -1.16 5.76 -4.01
C ILE A 726 -2.04 6.57 -3.06
N GLN A 727 -3.04 7.29 -3.58
CA GLN A 727 -3.98 8.06 -2.79
C GLN A 727 -4.85 7.16 -1.89
N THR A 728 -5.38 6.07 -2.45
CA THR A 728 -6.15 5.06 -1.70
C THR A 728 -5.37 4.48 -0.53
N ASN A 729 -4.09 4.17 -0.73
CA ASN A 729 -3.22 3.69 0.34
C ASN A 729 -3.01 4.76 1.43
N SER A 730 -2.82 6.03 1.07
CA SER A 730 -2.66 7.12 2.03
C SER A 730 -3.89 7.26 2.95
N TYR A 731 -5.11 7.23 2.42
CA TYR A 731 -6.34 7.28 3.23
C TYR A 731 -6.44 6.10 4.22
N ASN A 732 -6.11 4.89 3.76
CA ASN A 732 -6.09 3.70 4.59
C ASN A 732 -5.01 3.75 5.69
N ALA A 733 -3.80 4.20 5.36
CA ALA A 733 -2.71 4.32 6.34
C ALA A 733 -3.06 5.30 7.49
N HIS A 734 -3.70 6.43 7.19
CA HIS A 734 -4.17 7.38 8.21
C HIS A 734 -5.27 6.78 9.09
N SER A 735 -6.20 6.00 8.50
CA SER A 735 -7.26 5.30 9.25
C SER A 735 -6.71 4.29 10.26
N PHE A 736 -5.85 3.37 9.83
CA PHE A 736 -5.24 2.36 10.72
C PHE A 736 -4.33 2.99 11.79
N SER A 737 -3.63 4.07 11.45
CA SER A 737 -2.85 4.88 12.40
C SER A 737 -3.75 5.46 13.50
N GLY A 738 -4.89 6.06 13.14
CA GLY A 738 -5.84 6.62 14.09
C GLY A 738 -6.46 5.59 15.04
N ILE A 739 -6.82 4.41 14.53
CA ILE A 739 -7.36 3.32 15.36
C ILE A 739 -6.33 2.81 16.35
N SER A 740 -5.09 2.62 15.88
CA SER A 740 -3.97 2.22 16.73
C SER A 740 -3.71 3.27 17.81
N PHE A 741 -3.72 4.55 17.45
CA PHE A 741 -3.57 5.66 18.38
C PHE A 741 -4.67 5.65 19.45
N GLY A 742 -5.93 5.51 19.05
CA GLY A 742 -7.07 5.39 19.98
C GLY A 742 -6.92 4.21 20.95
N LEU A 743 -6.51 3.04 20.44
CA LEU A 743 -6.31 1.80 21.21
C LEU A 743 -5.25 1.96 22.32
N PHE A 744 -4.05 2.44 21.97
CA PHE A 744 -2.98 2.64 22.94
C PHE A 744 -3.28 3.79 23.92
N THR A 745 -3.83 4.89 23.43
CA THR A 745 -4.22 6.05 24.26
C THR A 745 -5.29 5.67 25.29
N LEU A 746 -6.30 4.90 24.88
CA LEU A 746 -7.31 4.36 25.79
C LEU A 746 -6.67 3.49 26.89
N GLY A 747 -5.73 2.60 26.53
CA GLY A 747 -5.00 1.78 27.49
C GLY A 747 -4.16 2.57 28.50
N MET A 748 -3.44 3.60 28.02
CA MET A 748 -2.49 4.37 28.83
C MET A 748 -3.15 5.44 29.70
N PHE A 749 -4.28 6.00 29.29
CA PHE A 749 -4.91 7.14 29.96
C PHE A 749 -6.22 6.83 30.68
N VAL A 750 -6.87 5.69 30.40
CA VAL A 750 -8.15 5.30 31.02
C VAL A 750 -7.96 4.07 31.91
N PRO A 751 -7.86 4.23 33.26
CA PRO A 751 -7.57 3.11 34.17
C PRO A 751 -8.63 2.01 34.19
N TRP A 752 -9.90 2.35 33.98
CA TRP A 752 -11.00 1.39 33.98
C TRP A 752 -11.19 0.65 32.66
N ALA A 753 -10.49 1.06 31.58
CA ALA A 753 -10.64 0.45 30.26
C ALA A 753 -10.33 -1.05 30.31
N ASN A 754 -11.18 -1.88 29.71
CA ASN A 754 -11.06 -3.33 29.75
C ASN A 754 -10.99 -3.95 28.34
N SER A 755 -10.60 -5.21 28.26
CA SER A 755 -10.32 -5.88 26.99
C SER A 755 -11.57 -6.03 26.10
N VAL A 756 -12.77 -6.12 26.68
CA VAL A 756 -14.04 -6.28 25.93
C VAL A 756 -14.46 -4.97 25.29
N GLY A 757 -14.57 -3.88 26.08
CA GLY A 757 -14.94 -2.57 25.57
C GLY A 757 -13.94 -2.04 24.55
N VAL A 758 -12.66 -2.26 24.77
CA VAL A 758 -11.59 -1.94 23.81
C VAL A 758 -11.74 -2.74 22.50
N SER A 759 -12.02 -4.04 22.57
CA SER A 759 -12.19 -4.87 21.36
C SER A 759 -13.39 -4.42 20.52
N ILE A 760 -14.53 -4.11 21.16
CA ILE A 760 -15.71 -3.56 20.51
C ILE A 760 -15.38 -2.21 19.86
N ALA A 761 -14.71 -1.32 20.61
CA ALA A 761 -14.38 0.03 20.14
C ALA A 761 -13.42 0.03 18.94
N VAL A 762 -12.46 -0.91 18.88
CA VAL A 762 -11.59 -1.10 17.72
C VAL A 762 -12.38 -1.56 16.48
N ILE A 763 -13.35 -2.47 16.63
CA ILE A 763 -14.21 -2.90 15.52
C ILE A 763 -15.09 -1.73 15.03
N VAL A 764 -15.69 -0.97 15.95
CA VAL A 764 -16.48 0.23 15.59
C VAL A 764 -15.62 1.28 14.89
N GLY A 765 -14.40 1.53 15.38
CA GLY A 765 -13.45 2.44 14.74
C GLY A 765 -13.01 1.98 13.34
N LEU A 766 -12.77 0.69 13.14
CA LEU A 766 -12.50 0.10 11.83
C LEU A 766 -13.66 0.33 10.85
N VAL A 767 -14.90 -0.01 11.24
CA VAL A 767 -16.07 0.17 10.37
C VAL A 767 -16.31 1.65 10.05
N PHE A 768 -16.22 2.53 11.04
CA PHE A 768 -16.45 3.97 10.89
C PHE A 768 -15.38 4.64 10.01
N SER A 769 -14.10 4.35 10.24
CA SER A 769 -12.99 4.92 9.46
C SER A 769 -13.00 4.48 8.00
N GLN A 770 -13.33 3.22 7.73
CA GLN A 770 -13.44 2.68 6.37
C GLN A 770 -14.67 3.23 5.65
N TRP A 771 -15.80 3.36 6.34
CA TRP A 771 -17.00 4.00 5.80
C TRP A 771 -16.72 5.44 5.35
N ILE A 772 -16.06 6.25 6.19
CA ILE A 772 -15.65 7.62 5.82
C ILE A 772 -14.63 7.59 4.68
N SER A 773 -13.57 6.78 4.79
CA SER A 773 -12.48 6.79 3.81
C SER A 773 -12.92 6.37 2.42
N ILE A 774 -13.80 5.37 2.29
CA ILE A 774 -14.32 4.93 0.99
C ILE A 774 -15.23 6.01 0.39
N ASN A 775 -16.15 6.59 1.18
CA ASN A 775 -17.07 7.62 0.67
C ASN A 775 -16.36 8.94 0.37
N ALA A 776 -15.33 9.33 1.13
CA ALA A 776 -14.50 10.48 0.82
C ALA A 776 -13.69 10.31 -0.48
N GLN A 777 -13.31 9.07 -0.82
CA GLN A 777 -12.68 8.78 -2.11
C GLN A 777 -13.68 8.75 -3.26
N MET A 778 -14.86 8.14 -3.08
CA MET A 778 -15.88 8.04 -4.13
C MET A 778 -16.53 9.38 -4.49
N ASN A 779 -16.59 10.34 -3.55
CA ASN A 779 -17.21 11.65 -3.77
C ASN A 779 -16.20 12.76 -4.13
N GLU A 780 -14.90 12.43 -4.25
CA GLU A 780 -13.78 13.35 -4.55
C GLU A 780 -14.01 14.81 -4.08
N PRO A 781 -13.97 15.09 -2.77
CA PRO A 781 -14.38 16.39 -2.24
C PRO A 781 -13.55 17.52 -2.86
N PHE A 782 -14.24 18.45 -3.52
CA PHE A 782 -13.65 19.51 -4.34
C PHE A 782 -12.52 20.27 -3.63
N THR A 783 -11.26 19.92 -3.94
CA THR A 783 -10.10 20.68 -3.50
C THR A 783 -9.74 21.71 -4.56
N THR A 784 -10.03 22.98 -4.29
CA THR A 784 -9.61 24.11 -5.13
C THR A 784 -8.07 24.18 -5.20
N ARG A 785 -7.53 23.88 -6.38
CA ARG A 785 -6.11 24.13 -6.72
C ARG A 785 -5.89 25.63 -6.92
N SER A 786 -4.71 26.11 -6.56
CA SER A 786 -4.37 27.53 -6.73
C SER A 786 -4.03 27.85 -8.19
N LYS A 787 -4.19 29.11 -8.60
CA LYS A 787 -4.07 29.54 -10.01
C LYS A 787 -2.69 29.26 -10.60
N VAL A 788 -2.64 28.88 -11.88
CA VAL A 788 -1.42 28.59 -12.65
C VAL A 788 -1.60 28.99 -14.11
N SER A 789 -0.57 29.60 -14.72
CA SER A 789 -0.58 30.08 -16.11
C SER A 789 0.11 29.10 -17.06
N VAL A 790 -0.28 29.19 -18.34
CA VAL A 790 0.35 28.50 -19.49
C VAL A 790 0.70 29.48 -20.63
N GLU A 791 0.55 30.79 -20.40
CA GLU A 791 0.68 31.83 -21.43
C GLU A 791 2.12 31.98 -21.96
N GLY A 792 3.13 31.62 -21.14
CA GLY A 792 4.54 31.64 -21.54
C GLY A 792 5.06 30.31 -22.08
N CYS A 793 4.19 29.32 -22.31
CA CYS A 793 4.61 28.04 -22.85
C CYS A 793 4.85 28.10 -24.37
N VAL A 794 6.01 27.64 -24.83
CA VAL A 794 6.29 27.48 -26.26
C VAL A 794 5.56 26.23 -26.78
N LEU A 795 4.32 26.39 -27.20
CA LEU A 795 3.57 25.36 -27.91
C LEU A 795 4.11 25.22 -29.33
N LEU A 796 4.51 24.00 -29.71
CA LEU A 796 4.96 23.69 -31.07
C LEU A 796 3.81 23.93 -32.06
N ASN A 797 4.12 24.52 -33.23
CA ASN A 797 3.13 24.84 -34.27
C ASN A 797 2.22 23.65 -34.62
N GLN A 798 0.96 23.72 -34.22
CA GLN A 798 -0.13 23.23 -35.04
C GLN A 798 -0.94 24.43 -35.54
N THR A 799 -0.93 24.62 -36.86
CA THR A 799 -1.90 25.43 -37.59
C THR A 799 -3.28 24.77 -37.55
N LEU A 800 -3.89 24.74 -36.37
CA LEU A 800 -5.33 24.68 -36.22
C LEU A 800 -5.82 26.12 -36.13
N ASN A 801 -6.73 26.48 -37.04
CA ASN A 801 -7.20 27.84 -37.22
C ASN A 801 -7.62 28.46 -35.88
N PHE A 802 -7.18 29.70 -35.65
CA PHE A 802 -7.80 30.58 -34.68
C PHE A 802 -9.27 30.83 -35.08
N ILE A 803 -10.15 29.91 -34.69
CA ILE A 803 -11.49 30.31 -34.29
C ILE A 803 -11.26 31.06 -32.99
N SER A 804 -11.41 32.38 -33.03
CA SER A 804 -11.45 33.23 -31.86
C SER A 804 -12.67 32.83 -31.02
N VAL A 805 -12.47 31.87 -30.12
CA VAL A 805 -13.41 31.67 -29.03
C VAL A 805 -13.21 32.86 -28.10
N ASN A 806 -14.00 33.92 -28.36
CA ASN A 806 -14.28 34.94 -27.37
C ASN A 806 -15.06 34.26 -26.24
N GLU A 807 -14.35 33.53 -25.37
CA GLU A 807 -14.82 33.27 -24.03
C GLU A 807 -14.73 34.59 -23.26
N THR A 808 -15.71 35.46 -23.53
CA THR A 808 -16.24 36.33 -22.49
C THR A 808 -16.45 35.46 -21.28
N SER A 809 -15.76 35.80 -20.19
CA SER A 809 -15.74 35.08 -18.93
C SER A 809 -17.15 34.78 -18.44
N SER A 810 -17.67 33.62 -18.83
CA SER A 810 -18.83 33.00 -18.22
C SER A 810 -18.35 32.54 -16.85
N PHE A 811 -18.46 33.47 -15.89
CA PHE A 811 -18.69 33.11 -14.50
C PHE A 811 -19.93 32.21 -14.46
N LEU A 812 -19.72 30.91 -14.65
CA LEU A 812 -20.55 29.92 -14.02
C LEU A 812 -20.44 30.22 -12.53
N SER A 813 -21.51 30.83 -12.01
CA SER A 813 -21.82 30.79 -10.59
C SER A 813 -21.59 29.36 -10.08
N PRO A 814 -21.18 29.17 -8.81
CA PRO A 814 -21.03 27.83 -8.26
C PRO A 814 -22.30 27.03 -8.57
N LYS A 815 -22.16 25.98 -9.38
CA LYS A 815 -23.31 25.12 -9.69
C LYS A 815 -23.72 24.47 -8.38
N ASP A 816 -24.99 24.67 -8.02
CA ASP A 816 -25.53 24.41 -6.70
C ASP A 816 -25.77 22.91 -6.41
N ASP A 817 -25.01 22.01 -7.06
CA ASP A 817 -25.01 20.56 -6.86
C ASP A 817 -24.27 20.16 -5.55
N SER A 818 -24.00 21.11 -4.66
CA SER A 818 -23.27 20.91 -3.40
C SER A 818 -24.15 20.43 -2.23
N SER A 819 -25.47 20.31 -2.45
CA SER A 819 -26.47 20.07 -1.40
C SER A 819 -26.48 18.65 -0.81
N ASP A 820 -26.10 17.64 -1.59
CA ASP A 820 -26.46 16.24 -1.29
C ASP A 820 -25.29 15.37 -0.79
N ILE A 821 -24.06 15.87 -0.80
CA ILE A 821 -22.89 15.14 -0.27
C ILE A 821 -22.85 15.28 1.25
N PHE A 822 -22.96 14.16 1.98
CA PHE A 822 -22.91 14.13 3.43
C PHE A 822 -21.65 14.86 3.99
N PRO A 823 -21.78 15.83 4.91
CA PRO A 823 -20.67 16.71 5.29
C PRO A 823 -19.41 15.99 5.80
N LEU A 824 -19.56 14.79 6.37
CA LEU A 824 -18.43 14.00 6.88
C LEU A 824 -17.53 13.43 5.76
N TYR A 825 -18.03 13.35 4.53
CA TYR A 825 -17.24 12.95 3.35
C TYR A 825 -16.48 14.13 2.72
N GLN A 826 -16.85 15.37 3.06
CA GLN A 826 -16.18 16.59 2.61
C GLN A 826 -15.03 17.05 3.52
N VAL A 827 -14.75 16.32 4.60
CA VAL A 827 -13.73 16.70 5.59
C VAL A 827 -12.33 16.51 5.00
N ALA A 828 -11.45 17.50 5.20
CA ALA A 828 -10.07 17.44 4.71
C ALA A 828 -9.32 16.19 5.22
N PHE A 829 -8.54 15.54 4.32
CA PHE A 829 -7.93 14.22 4.55
C PHE A 829 -7.12 14.09 5.86
N GLY A 830 -6.51 15.17 6.35
CA GLY A 830 -5.75 15.16 7.61
C GLY A 830 -6.60 14.77 8.83
N TRP A 831 -7.91 15.02 8.80
CA TRP A 831 -8.83 14.64 9.89
C TRP A 831 -9.06 13.14 10.01
N ILE A 832 -8.74 12.32 9.00
CA ILE A 832 -9.05 10.89 8.99
C ILE A 832 -8.43 10.16 10.18
N THR A 833 -7.18 10.47 10.55
CA THR A 833 -6.52 9.90 11.75
C THR A 833 -7.32 10.22 13.02
N THR A 834 -7.80 11.46 13.16
CA THR A 834 -8.60 11.92 14.29
C THR A 834 -9.97 11.26 14.33
N LEU A 835 -10.70 11.27 13.22
CA LEU A 835 -12.03 10.67 13.08
C LEU A 835 -11.99 9.14 13.30
N SER A 836 -10.85 8.51 13.02
CA SER A 836 -10.64 7.07 13.26
C SER A 836 -10.29 6.76 14.73
N ALA A 837 -9.65 7.70 15.44
CA ALA A 837 -9.30 7.56 16.86
C ALA A 837 -10.50 7.83 17.80
N LEU A 838 -11.36 8.80 17.48
CA LEU A 838 -12.46 9.25 18.33
C LEU A 838 -13.45 8.13 18.72
N PRO A 839 -13.96 7.28 17.80
CA PRO A 839 -14.84 6.17 18.17
C PRO A 839 -14.16 5.18 19.12
N VAL A 840 -12.87 4.89 18.91
CA VAL A 840 -12.11 3.95 19.76
C VAL A 840 -12.01 4.49 21.18
N LEU A 841 -11.70 5.78 21.33
CA LEU A 841 -11.61 6.45 22.64
C LEU A 841 -12.97 6.51 23.34
N ILE A 842 -14.01 6.98 22.65
CA ILE A 842 -15.34 7.23 23.25
C ILE A 842 -16.04 5.92 23.57
N VAL A 843 -16.24 5.05 22.57
CA VAL A 843 -16.93 3.76 22.74
C VAL A 843 -16.14 2.88 23.72
N GLY A 844 -14.82 2.87 23.63
CA GLY A 844 -13.98 2.06 24.50
C GLY A 844 -14.02 2.51 25.96
N ALA A 845 -14.01 3.82 26.23
CA ALA A 845 -14.13 4.35 27.58
C ALA A 845 -15.53 4.12 28.19
N VAL A 846 -16.60 4.29 27.40
CA VAL A 846 -18.00 4.09 27.83
C VAL A 846 -18.32 2.62 28.06
N VAL A 847 -18.06 1.76 27.08
CA VAL A 847 -18.36 0.31 27.19
C VAL A 847 -17.55 -0.31 28.33
N SER A 848 -16.28 0.08 28.50
CA SER A 848 -15.48 -0.42 29.64
C SER A 848 -15.91 0.14 31.00
N ALA A 849 -16.63 1.26 31.06
CA ALA A 849 -17.18 1.77 32.31
C ALA A 849 -18.46 1.02 32.72
N VAL A 850 -19.29 0.67 31.74
CA VAL A 850 -20.58 -0.01 31.94
C VAL A 850 -20.40 -1.52 32.13
N TYR A 851 -19.53 -2.15 31.32
CA TYR A 851 -19.32 -3.60 31.32
C TYR A 851 -17.96 -3.93 31.93
N GLU A 852 -17.94 -4.66 33.06
CA GLU A 852 -16.76 -5.22 33.73
C GLU A 852 -15.53 -4.27 33.86
N PRO A 853 -15.67 -3.07 34.46
CA PRO A 853 -14.57 -2.11 34.57
C PRO A 853 -13.33 -2.68 35.26
N THR A 854 -12.15 -2.39 34.71
CA THR A 854 -10.88 -2.85 35.28
C THR A 854 -10.66 -2.27 36.68
N LYS A 855 -10.64 -3.16 37.69
CA LYS A 855 -10.44 -2.77 39.09
C LYS A 855 -9.01 -2.27 39.30
N LEU A 856 -8.87 -1.03 39.78
CA LEU A 856 -7.59 -0.36 40.06
C LEU A 856 -6.60 -1.18 40.90
N LYS A 857 -7.09 -2.04 41.81
CA LYS A 857 -6.24 -2.94 42.62
C LYS A 857 -5.49 -4.00 41.81
N ASN A 858 -5.99 -4.36 40.62
CA ASN A 858 -5.44 -5.41 39.77
C ASN A 858 -4.60 -4.84 38.61
N LEU A 859 -4.46 -3.51 38.51
CA LEU A 859 -3.80 -2.83 37.42
C LEU A 859 -2.37 -2.44 37.81
N ASP A 860 -1.36 -2.92 37.07
CA ASP A 860 0.00 -2.42 37.23
C ASP A 860 0.07 -0.95 36.78
N VAL A 861 0.30 -0.05 37.74
CA VAL A 861 0.35 1.40 37.53
C VAL A 861 1.53 1.83 36.66
N ARG A 862 2.46 0.92 36.29
CA ARG A 862 3.49 1.16 35.25
C ARG A 862 2.92 1.17 33.83
N LEU A 863 1.76 0.54 33.60
CA LEU A 863 1.07 0.51 32.31
C LEU A 863 0.29 1.80 32.02
N LEU A 864 0.21 2.73 32.97
CA LEU A 864 -0.45 4.02 32.85
C LEU A 864 0.56 5.13 32.56
N SER A 865 0.13 6.07 31.73
CA SER A 865 0.84 7.32 31.42
C SER A 865 1.23 8.07 32.72
N PRO A 866 2.44 8.64 32.84
CA PRO A 866 2.93 9.25 34.10
C PRO A 866 1.98 10.26 34.78
N PRO A 867 1.25 11.16 34.07
CA PRO A 867 0.27 12.04 34.72
C PRO A 867 -0.89 11.26 35.33
N VAL A 868 -1.40 10.24 34.64
CA VAL A 868 -2.51 9.39 35.13
C VAL A 868 -2.03 8.49 36.28
N ARG A 869 -0.81 7.96 36.20
CA ARG A 869 -0.12 7.24 37.29
C ARG A 869 0.01 8.12 38.54
N TYR A 870 0.33 9.40 38.39
CA TYR A 870 0.37 10.35 39.51
C TYR A 870 -1.03 10.59 40.13
N LEU A 871 -2.06 10.84 39.30
CA LEU A 871 -3.43 11.03 39.76
C LEU A 871 -3.98 9.78 40.49
N VAL A 872 -3.80 8.60 39.91
CA VAL A 872 -4.21 7.31 40.51
C VAL A 872 -3.53 7.10 41.87
N LYS A 873 -2.22 7.38 41.98
CA LYS A 873 -1.50 7.31 43.25
C LYS A 873 -2.02 8.30 44.28
N ARG A 874 -2.25 9.55 43.88
CA ARG A 874 -2.69 10.64 44.76
C ARG A 874 -4.09 10.40 45.35
N PHE A 875 -5.01 9.87 44.55
CA PHE A 875 -6.43 9.77 44.93
C PHE A 875 -6.89 8.37 45.36
N PHE A 876 -6.26 7.28 44.89
CA PHE A 876 -6.80 5.92 45.06
C PHE A 876 -5.88 4.92 45.78
N THR A 877 -4.57 5.17 45.92
CA THR A 877 -3.60 4.20 46.50
C THR A 877 -2.86 4.74 47.72
N LYS A 878 -3.54 4.76 48.88
CA LYS A 878 -2.93 4.98 50.21
C LYS A 878 -2.74 3.71 51.06
N LYS A 879 -3.19 2.54 50.61
CA LYS A 879 -2.93 1.24 51.25
C LYS A 879 -2.59 0.17 50.20
N GLU A 880 -1.59 -0.65 50.54
CA GLU A 880 -1.20 -1.91 49.88
C GLU A 880 -0.79 -1.81 48.40
N ILE A 881 0.48 -1.51 48.16
CA ILE A 881 1.19 -1.94 46.95
C ILE A 881 1.85 -3.28 47.27
N VAL A 882 1.17 -4.38 46.99
CA VAL A 882 1.88 -5.64 46.71
C VAL A 882 2.46 -5.50 45.31
N HIS A 883 3.72 -5.90 45.13
CA HIS A 883 4.33 -6.06 43.80
C HIS A 883 4.40 -7.55 43.42
N PRO A 884 3.40 -8.12 42.73
CA PRO A 884 3.48 -9.48 42.21
C PRO A 884 3.56 -9.48 40.68
N VAL A 885 4.74 -9.18 40.14
CA VAL A 885 5.23 -9.89 38.95
C VAL A 885 6.72 -10.15 39.20
N GLN A 886 7.06 -11.41 39.43
CA GLN A 886 8.45 -11.85 39.27
C GLN A 886 8.84 -11.55 37.83
N LEU A 887 9.87 -10.73 37.65
CA LEU A 887 10.61 -10.72 36.40
C LEU A 887 10.99 -12.18 36.10
N ILE A 888 10.82 -12.61 34.85
CA ILE A 888 11.59 -13.76 34.37
C ILE A 888 13.03 -13.26 34.32
N ASP A 889 13.73 -13.45 35.44
CA ASP A 889 15.14 -13.16 35.61
C ASP A 889 15.93 -14.00 34.61
N HIS A 890 16.17 -13.45 33.43
CA HIS A 890 17.39 -13.75 32.69
C HIS A 890 18.56 -13.13 33.45
N LYS A 891 18.90 -13.73 34.59
CA LYS A 891 20.22 -13.55 35.19
C LYS A 891 21.26 -13.94 34.14
N PRO A 892 22.23 -13.06 33.82
CA PRO A 892 23.43 -13.52 33.15
C PRO A 892 24.19 -14.41 34.14
N GLN A 893 24.11 -15.74 33.94
CA GLN A 893 25.19 -16.61 34.38
C GLN A 893 26.35 -16.37 33.42
N ASP A 894 27.24 -15.45 33.80
CA ASP A 894 28.69 -15.46 33.53
C ASP A 894 29.30 -14.14 34.04
N ASP A 895 29.36 -13.99 35.37
CA ASP A 895 30.26 -13.05 36.05
C ASP A 895 31.42 -13.86 36.66
N ILE A 896 32.53 -13.95 35.94
CA ILE A 896 33.84 -14.18 36.54
C ILE A 896 34.67 -12.91 36.31
N GLN A 897 34.93 -12.21 37.42
CA GLN A 897 35.87 -11.10 37.57
C GLN A 897 35.76 -9.92 36.60
N TYR A 898 35.37 -8.76 37.13
CA TYR A 898 36.37 -7.71 37.39
C TYR A 898 35.94 -6.83 38.57
N GLN A 899 36.55 -7.05 39.74
CA GLN A 899 36.67 -5.98 40.73
C GLN A 899 37.60 -4.91 40.17
N PHE A 900 37.27 -3.62 40.32
CA PHE A 900 38.13 -2.63 41.00
C PHE A 900 37.48 -1.23 41.00
N LEU A 901 37.83 -0.43 42.02
CA LEU A 901 37.62 1.02 42.13
C LEU A 901 36.15 1.52 42.29
N ASN A 902 35.65 1.47 43.53
CA ASN A 902 35.49 2.74 44.25
C ASN A 902 35.57 2.55 45.77
N LYS A 903 36.61 3.13 46.37
CA LYS A 903 36.89 3.09 47.82
C LYS A 903 36.90 4.52 48.34
N LYS A 904 35.86 4.93 49.08
CA LYS A 904 35.90 6.00 50.10
C LYS A 904 34.57 6.11 50.86
N ASN A 905 34.69 6.06 52.20
CA ASN A 905 33.87 6.69 53.25
C ASN A 905 32.34 6.49 53.17
N THR A 906 31.63 5.99 54.19
CA THR A 906 31.66 6.29 55.64
C THR A 906 31.09 5.08 56.42
N THR A 907 31.82 4.48 57.35
CA THR A 907 31.70 4.66 58.83
C THR A 907 30.27 4.59 59.40
N ASN A 908 30.02 3.54 60.19
CA ASN A 908 29.03 3.38 61.27
C ASN A 908 27.54 3.56 60.89
N GLU A 909 26.57 2.88 61.49
CA GLU A 909 26.54 2.28 62.83
C GLU A 909 25.57 1.07 62.88
N SER A 910 25.72 0.22 63.89
CA SER A 910 24.88 -0.96 64.12
C SER A 910 23.57 -0.64 64.83
N THR A 911 22.44 -1.19 64.39
CA THR A 911 21.46 -1.77 65.34
C THR A 911 20.50 -2.80 64.73
N THR A 912 20.27 -3.83 65.53
CA THR A 912 19.53 -5.08 65.32
C THR A 912 18.02 -4.92 65.58
N ILE A 913 17.23 -5.97 65.27
CA ILE A 913 15.85 -6.26 65.78
C ILE A 913 14.71 -5.51 65.03
N PHE A 914 13.60 -6.12 64.58
CA PHE A 914 13.09 -7.52 64.66
C PHE A 914 12.54 -7.95 63.28
#